data_AF-A0A8T4S503-F1
#
_entry.id   AF-A0A8T4S503-F1
#
_cell.length_a   1.000
_cell.length_b   1.000
_cell.length_c   1.000
_cell.angle_alpha   90.00
_cell.angle_beta   90.00
_cell.angle_gamma   90.00
#
_symmetry.space_group_name_H-M   'P 1'
#
loop_
_entity.id
_entity.type
_entity.pdbx_description
1 polymer ?
#
loop_
_entity_poly.entity_id
_entity_poly.type
_entity_poly.pdbx_seq_one_letter_code
_entity_poly.pdbx_strand_id
1 'polypeptide(L)'
;MYELIITEKPNAAKRIAESLADGKPIREGKDGVYYYKITHGKNDIVVACAVGHLYGLAQKEGKKWNFPVFDIEWTPSFEMSKSSRFTKKYLDQIKKLAKEAKTFTVATDYDVEGEVIGMNVIKHACRQKDAERMKFSTLTKPDIVEAYEQKMKHIDWGQAYAGETRHFLDWYNGINYSRALTSSIKKAGSFKLMSTGRVQGPALKIIVDREKEIRAFKPVPFWQISLDGEIKNSKVEAWHREDKFWEKEKAEKVMAAVKGAKEAKVHNTDKIQFRQQPPVPFDLTTLQTESYRCHHISPKETLQIAQELYTSGLISYPRTSSQQLSDKIGFKKIFSELSRQKEYAALAGELLSKHGLKPNDGKKTDPAHPAIYPTGIAPKEFNQREEKVYDLIVKRFMATFGEVAVRETMTIEIDCKLEIFIAKGTRTVEEGWHRFYRPYVNIEEEELPAVVKGDKVSVKKIKMDAKETQPPKRYTPASIIRELEKRNLGTKATRSEIVDTLFQRGYVDGKSIEATNLGIKTLETLEKHCPKIVDEALTRGFEEDMELIREGKEKPEQVLDKARKAITEIIDDFKKHEKEIGKELLEANIETRDAMSTLGECPKCKEGQLQIRKGKFGAFAACNKYPDCKTTFSLPGNAIIKPAGKMCETCSFPMVLAIKRATKPMEFCLNPKCPTKHVEGEAGREAKAVAKGEVEKECPSCKEGKLVLRGSIYGKFYGCSNYPKCKHTEKLADGPLKEDFEKKDK
;
A
#
# COMPACT_ATOMS: atom_id res chain seq x y z
N MET A 1 6.08 3.43 46.88
CA MET A 1 6.30 4.37 45.76
C MET A 1 7.09 3.62 44.71
N TYR A 2 6.73 3.76 43.43
CA TYR A 2 7.24 2.92 42.35
C TYR A 2 7.82 3.75 41.20
N GLU A 3 8.54 3.11 40.29
CA GLU A 3 8.86 3.64 38.96
C GLU A 3 7.68 3.42 38.01
N LEU A 4 7.28 4.44 37.25
CA LEU A 4 6.25 4.33 36.22
C LEU A 4 6.89 4.27 34.83
N ILE A 5 6.79 3.11 34.18
CA ILE A 5 7.21 2.89 32.80
C ILE A 5 6.03 3.16 31.85
N ILE A 6 6.21 4.05 30.89
CA ILE A 6 5.23 4.39 29.85
C ILE A 6 5.60 3.71 28.53
N THR A 7 4.71 2.88 28.02
CA THR A 7 4.88 2.15 26.75
C THR A 7 3.88 2.63 25.71
N GLU A 8 4.14 2.36 24.42
CA GLU A 8 3.24 2.80 23.34
C GLU A 8 2.00 1.92 23.20
N LYS A 9 2.16 0.59 23.29
CA LYS A 9 1.11 -0.39 22.96
C LYS A 9 0.87 -1.40 24.07
N PRO A 10 -0.36 -1.95 24.22
CA PRO A 10 -0.67 -2.90 25.29
C PRO A 10 0.19 -4.17 25.25
N ASN A 11 0.51 -4.66 24.04
CA ASN A 11 1.38 -5.82 23.86
C ASN A 11 2.83 -5.52 24.26
N ALA A 12 3.34 -4.31 23.99
CA ALA A 12 4.65 -3.88 24.45
C ALA A 12 4.67 -3.77 25.99
N ALA A 13 3.64 -3.16 26.60
CA ALA A 13 3.49 -3.10 28.05
C ALA A 13 3.54 -4.49 28.70
N LYS A 14 2.80 -5.44 28.13
CA LYS A 14 2.78 -6.83 28.59
C LYS A 14 4.17 -7.47 28.48
N ARG A 15 4.83 -7.36 27.33
CA ARG A 15 6.16 -7.96 27.13
C ARG A 15 7.22 -7.37 28.02
N ILE A 16 7.21 -6.06 28.22
CA ILE A 16 8.13 -5.38 29.13
C ILE A 16 7.89 -5.87 30.56
N ALA A 17 6.63 -5.93 30.99
CA ALA A 17 6.30 -6.46 32.31
C ALA A 17 6.74 -7.92 32.49
N GLU A 18 6.45 -8.79 31.53
CA GLU A 18 6.85 -10.22 31.56
C GLU A 18 8.37 -10.42 31.50
N SER A 19 9.10 -9.51 30.86
CA SER A 19 10.55 -9.62 30.71
C SER A 19 11.31 -9.15 31.93
N LEU A 20 10.84 -8.06 32.56
CA LEU A 20 11.45 -7.46 33.74
C LEU A 20 11.00 -8.10 35.06
N ALA A 21 9.84 -8.76 35.12
CA ALA A 21 9.37 -9.29 36.40
C ALA A 21 10.25 -10.42 36.94
N ASP A 22 10.69 -10.29 38.19
CA ASP A 22 11.34 -11.38 38.94
C ASP A 22 10.35 -12.51 39.26
N GLY A 23 9.07 -12.15 39.42
CA GLY A 23 7.95 -13.06 39.65
C GLY A 23 6.89 -12.96 38.55
N LYS A 24 5.65 -13.39 38.85
CA LYS A 24 4.54 -13.25 37.91
C LYS A 24 4.01 -11.81 37.89
N PRO A 25 3.93 -11.13 36.74
CA PRO A 25 3.34 -9.80 36.66
C PRO A 25 1.88 -9.77 37.14
N ILE A 26 1.55 -8.78 37.98
CA ILE A 26 0.18 -8.55 38.44
C ILE A 26 -0.49 -7.58 37.47
N ARG A 27 -1.49 -8.07 36.73
CA ARG A 27 -2.29 -7.25 35.82
C ARG A 27 -3.46 -6.60 36.57
N GLU A 28 -3.48 -5.28 36.63
CA GLU A 28 -4.55 -4.49 37.23
C GLU A 28 -5.20 -3.54 36.20
N GLY A 29 -6.45 -3.15 36.44
CA GLY A 29 -7.18 -2.26 35.53
C GLY A 29 -8.66 -2.59 35.45
N LYS A 30 -9.42 -1.71 34.79
CA LYS A 30 -10.87 -1.87 34.54
C LYS A 30 -11.17 -1.48 33.09
N ASP A 31 -12.30 -1.93 32.57
CA ASP A 31 -12.81 -1.57 31.24
C ASP A 31 -11.83 -1.81 30.05
N GLY A 32 -11.02 -2.86 30.13
CA GLY A 32 -10.04 -3.18 29.07
C GLY A 32 -8.80 -2.30 29.06
N VAL A 33 -8.61 -1.43 30.06
CA VAL A 33 -7.43 -0.58 30.23
C VAL A 33 -6.60 -1.13 31.39
N TYR A 34 -5.58 -1.91 31.04
CA TYR A 34 -4.75 -2.63 32.00
C TYR A 34 -3.33 -2.05 32.08
N TYR A 35 -2.77 -2.10 33.28
CA TYR A 35 -1.36 -1.88 33.57
C TYR A 35 -0.83 -3.08 34.36
N TYR A 36 0.49 -3.16 34.50
CA TYR A 36 1.16 -4.26 35.19
C TYR A 36 1.96 -3.73 36.37
N LYS A 37 1.89 -4.42 37.51
CA LYS A 37 2.79 -4.22 38.64
C LYS A 37 3.76 -5.39 38.70
N ILE A 38 5.05 -5.08 38.84
CA ILE A 38 6.14 -6.05 38.90
C ILE A 38 7.18 -5.60 39.93
N THR A 39 8.03 -6.53 40.34
CA THR A 39 9.31 -6.24 41.00
C THR A 39 10.44 -6.61 40.05
N HIS A 40 11.47 -5.77 39.99
CA HIS A 40 12.73 -6.09 39.32
C HIS A 40 13.89 -5.71 40.25
N GLY A 41 14.61 -6.71 40.75
CA GLY A 41 15.58 -6.54 41.81
C GLY A 41 14.94 -6.01 43.10
N LYS A 42 15.27 -4.77 43.47
CA LYS A 42 14.72 -4.08 44.66
C LYS A 42 13.68 -3.00 44.30
N ASN A 43 13.34 -2.85 43.02
CA ASN A 43 12.49 -1.78 42.54
C ASN A 43 11.06 -2.27 42.30
N ASP A 44 10.09 -1.56 42.88
CA ASP A 44 8.68 -1.67 42.49
C ASP A 44 8.45 -0.91 41.19
N ILE A 45 7.91 -1.58 40.18
CA ILE A 45 7.69 -1.01 38.84
C ILE A 45 6.22 -1.16 38.44
N VAL A 46 5.67 -0.09 37.86
CA VAL A 46 4.37 -0.08 37.21
C VAL A 46 4.56 0.18 35.72
N VAL A 47 4.03 -0.69 34.88
CA VAL A 47 4.10 -0.56 33.41
C VAL A 47 2.72 -0.21 32.86
N ALA A 48 2.59 0.99 32.31
CA ALA A 48 1.37 1.52 31.72
C ALA A 48 1.52 1.76 30.21
N CYS A 49 0.38 1.91 29.51
CA CYS A 49 0.32 2.01 28.06
C CYS A 49 -0.39 3.29 27.61
N ALA A 50 0.21 4.01 26.65
CA ALA A 50 -0.35 5.22 26.04
C ALA A 50 -1.33 4.94 24.88
N VAL A 51 -1.37 3.70 24.35
CA VAL A 51 -2.14 3.31 23.15
C VAL A 51 -1.92 4.23 21.95
N GLY A 52 -0.67 4.68 21.76
CA GLY A 52 -0.27 5.67 20.76
C GLY A 52 -0.43 7.11 21.24
N HIS A 53 -0.84 8.00 20.33
CA HIS A 53 -0.96 9.44 20.60
C HIS A 53 -2.16 9.77 21.53
N LEU A 54 -1.88 10.08 22.80
CA LEU A 54 -2.86 10.59 23.77
C LEU A 54 -3.15 12.09 23.61
N TYR A 55 -2.29 12.81 22.88
CA TYR A 55 -2.38 14.23 22.61
C TYR A 55 -2.28 14.46 21.11
N GLY A 56 -2.88 15.55 20.62
CA GLY A 56 -2.75 16.01 19.25
C GLY A 56 -2.81 17.53 19.19
N LEU A 57 -2.37 18.10 18.07
CA LEU A 57 -2.34 19.55 17.89
C LEU A 57 -3.72 20.12 17.50
N ALA A 58 -4.19 21.10 18.25
CA ALA A 58 -5.43 21.83 17.99
C ALA A 58 -5.23 23.35 18.07
N GLN A 59 -6.07 24.10 17.36
CA GLN A 59 -6.12 25.56 17.43
C GLN A 59 -6.64 26.01 18.81
N LYS A 60 -5.94 26.94 19.48
CA LYS A 60 -6.30 27.42 20.83
C LYS A 60 -7.64 28.16 20.86
N GLU A 61 -7.82 29.15 19.98
CA GLU A 61 -9.01 29.99 19.96
C GLU A 61 -9.91 29.73 18.74
N GLY A 62 -11.17 29.35 19.02
CA GLY A 62 -12.28 29.33 18.08
C GLY A 62 -12.12 28.36 16.90
N LYS A 63 -13.12 27.48 16.69
CA LYS A 63 -13.22 26.68 15.46
C LYS A 63 -13.64 27.52 14.23
N LYS A 64 -13.17 28.77 14.16
CA LYS A 64 -13.41 29.67 13.02
C LYS A 64 -12.63 29.14 11.82
N TRP A 65 -13.26 29.16 10.66
CA TRP A 65 -12.64 28.70 9.41
C TRP A 65 -11.80 29.82 8.79
N ASN A 66 -10.71 30.20 9.46
CA ASN A 66 -9.75 31.20 8.99
C ASN A 66 -8.40 30.55 8.58
N PHE A 67 -7.62 31.27 7.76
CA PHE A 67 -6.25 30.92 7.37
C PHE A 67 -5.47 32.21 6.97
N PRO A 68 -4.16 32.33 7.32
CA PRO A 68 -3.37 31.30 7.99
C PRO A 68 -3.65 31.20 9.50
N VAL A 69 -3.33 30.06 10.10
CA VAL A 69 -3.42 29.76 11.54
C VAL A 69 -2.11 29.13 11.99
N PHE A 70 -1.55 29.68 13.07
CA PHE A 70 -0.30 29.22 13.67
C PHE A 70 -0.38 29.05 15.19
N ASP A 71 -1.39 29.62 15.86
CA ASP A 71 -1.56 29.49 17.30
C ASP A 71 -2.30 28.18 17.64
N ILE A 72 -1.51 27.20 18.08
CA ILE A 72 -1.95 25.84 18.36
C ILE A 72 -1.33 25.33 19.67
N GLU A 73 -1.93 24.28 20.22
CA GLU A 73 -1.45 23.60 21.42
C GLU A 73 -1.70 22.09 21.37
N TRP A 74 -0.99 21.37 22.23
CA TRP A 74 -1.26 19.95 22.48
C TRP A 74 -2.53 19.78 23.32
N THR A 75 -3.55 19.21 22.73
CA THR A 75 -4.86 18.94 23.35
C THR A 75 -5.08 17.43 23.47
N PRO A 76 -5.75 16.94 24.53
CA PRO A 76 -6.08 15.51 24.63
C PRO A 76 -6.83 14.99 23.40
N SER A 77 -6.37 13.88 22.83
CA SER A 77 -6.84 13.40 21.52
C SER A 77 -8.33 13.02 21.51
N PHE A 78 -8.88 12.59 22.66
CA PHE A 78 -10.30 12.26 22.80
C PHE A 78 -11.24 13.46 22.66
N GLU A 79 -10.75 14.68 22.84
CA GLU A 79 -11.52 15.93 22.67
C GLU A 79 -11.57 16.36 21.21
N MET A 80 -10.60 15.91 20.40
CA MET A 80 -10.43 16.30 19.01
C MET A 80 -11.26 15.45 18.05
N SER A 81 -11.40 14.14 18.31
CA SER A 81 -12.08 13.23 17.40
C SER A 81 -12.91 12.17 18.13
N LYS A 82 -14.04 11.76 17.51
CA LYS A 82 -14.87 10.66 18.04
C LYS A 82 -14.13 9.32 18.03
N SER A 83 -13.28 9.10 17.03
CA SER A 83 -12.47 7.87 16.89
C SER A 83 -11.44 7.73 18.01
N SER A 84 -10.96 8.83 18.59
CA SER A 84 -9.98 8.82 19.69
C SER A 84 -10.61 8.79 21.08
N ARG A 85 -11.94 8.67 21.23
CA ARG A 85 -12.59 8.69 22.56
C ARG A 85 -12.06 7.63 23.53
N PHE A 86 -11.59 6.50 23.01
CA PHE A 86 -11.04 5.42 23.82
C PHE A 86 -9.77 5.85 24.59
N THR A 87 -9.02 6.83 24.09
CA THR A 87 -7.76 7.29 24.69
C THR A 87 -7.97 7.95 26.05
N LYS A 88 -9.16 8.51 26.31
CA LYS A 88 -9.51 9.14 27.59
C LYS A 88 -9.24 8.21 28.77
N LYS A 89 -9.67 6.95 28.68
CA LYS A 89 -9.54 5.99 29.79
C LYS A 89 -8.07 5.69 30.11
N TYR A 90 -7.23 5.57 29.08
CA TYR A 90 -5.78 5.40 29.23
C TYR A 90 -5.14 6.64 29.84
N LEU A 91 -5.51 7.84 29.37
CA LEU A 91 -4.99 9.08 29.92
C LEU A 91 -5.35 9.26 31.40
N ASP A 92 -6.60 9.01 31.78
CA ASP A 92 -7.06 9.13 33.16
C ASP A 92 -6.35 8.11 34.08
N GLN A 93 -6.11 6.89 33.58
CA GLN A 93 -5.34 5.88 34.30
C GLN A 93 -3.88 6.30 34.51
N ILE A 94 -3.20 6.78 33.46
CA ILE A 94 -1.81 7.26 33.57
C ILE A 94 -1.72 8.43 34.56
N LYS A 95 -2.64 9.41 34.47
CA LYS A 95 -2.71 10.53 35.42
C LYS A 95 -2.88 10.07 36.87
N LYS A 96 -3.63 8.98 37.10
CA LYS A 96 -3.79 8.39 38.44
C LYS A 96 -2.49 7.76 38.92
N LEU A 97 -1.86 6.91 38.10
CA LEU A 97 -0.61 6.23 38.44
C LEU A 97 0.55 7.22 38.67
N ALA A 98 0.62 8.27 37.86
CA ALA A 98 1.66 9.30 37.95
C ALA A 98 1.68 10.03 39.30
N LYS A 99 0.56 10.09 40.05
CA LYS A 99 0.51 10.74 41.37
C LYS A 99 1.27 9.98 42.46
N GLU A 100 1.45 8.66 42.29
CA GLU A 100 2.09 7.77 43.27
C GLU A 100 3.49 7.31 42.82
N ALA A 101 3.89 7.69 41.61
CA ALA A 101 5.18 7.36 41.01
C ALA A 101 6.30 8.28 41.53
N LYS A 102 7.47 7.71 41.78
CA LYS A 102 8.69 8.43 42.20
C LYS A 102 9.57 8.81 41.03
N THR A 103 9.68 7.92 40.05
CA THR A 103 10.49 8.08 38.83
C THR A 103 9.68 7.64 37.62
N PHE A 104 10.08 8.12 36.45
CA PHE A 104 9.37 7.89 35.19
C PHE A 104 10.36 7.42 34.14
N THR A 105 9.95 6.42 33.38
CA THR A 105 10.74 5.88 32.26
C THR A 105 9.87 5.77 31.02
N VAL A 106 10.36 6.29 29.90
CA VAL A 106 9.74 6.13 28.60
C VAL A 106 10.30 4.87 27.94
N ALA A 107 9.38 4.00 27.52
CA ALA A 107 9.62 2.75 26.82
C ALA A 107 8.64 2.61 25.63
N THR A 108 8.37 3.72 24.96
CA THR A 108 7.75 3.74 23.63
C THR A 108 8.74 3.20 22.60
N ASP A 109 8.26 2.92 21.37
CA ASP A 109 9.15 2.49 20.29
C ASP A 109 10.28 3.54 20.09
N TYR A 110 11.51 3.11 19.80
CA TYR A 110 12.66 4.03 19.75
C TYR A 110 12.80 4.76 18.41
N ASP A 111 11.71 5.38 17.95
CA ASP A 111 11.68 6.28 16.80
C ASP A 111 11.22 7.70 17.20
N VAL A 112 11.30 8.61 16.23
CA VAL A 112 10.89 10.01 16.39
C VAL A 112 9.44 10.13 16.90
N GLU A 113 8.52 9.30 16.41
CA GLU A 113 7.11 9.33 16.84
C GLU A 113 6.96 8.81 18.28
N GLY A 114 7.63 7.72 18.63
CA GLY A 114 7.63 7.16 19.98
C GLY A 114 8.20 8.14 20.99
N GLU A 115 9.22 8.93 20.62
CA GLU A 115 9.78 9.97 21.48
C GLU A 115 8.78 11.12 21.72
N VAL A 116 8.05 11.55 20.68
CA VAL A 116 6.98 12.56 20.82
C VAL A 116 5.83 12.05 21.68
N ILE A 117 5.43 10.78 21.53
CA ILE A 117 4.41 10.16 22.38
C ILE A 117 4.87 10.17 23.84
N GLY A 118 6.08 9.67 24.11
CA GLY A 118 6.67 9.63 25.45
C GLY A 118 6.74 11.01 26.07
N MET A 119 7.35 11.98 25.37
CA MET A 119 7.48 13.37 25.79
C MET A 119 6.11 13.97 26.15
N ASN A 120 5.10 13.81 25.29
CA ASN A 120 3.76 14.37 25.55
C ASN A 120 3.10 13.76 26.79
N VAL A 121 3.23 12.45 26.99
CA VAL A 121 2.68 11.79 28.19
C VAL A 121 3.39 12.27 29.45
N ILE A 122 4.73 12.35 29.43
CA ILE A 122 5.52 12.82 30.57
C ILE A 122 5.18 14.28 30.90
N LYS A 123 5.17 15.15 29.90
CA LYS A 123 4.91 16.60 30.05
C LYS A 123 3.48 16.89 30.49
N HIS A 124 2.49 16.32 29.82
CA HIS A 124 1.09 16.73 29.99
C HIS A 124 0.26 15.82 30.91
N ALA A 125 0.54 14.52 30.95
CA ALA A 125 -0.19 13.59 31.81
C ALA A 125 0.50 13.45 33.17
N CYS A 126 1.82 13.25 33.17
CA CYS A 126 2.61 13.04 34.39
C CYS A 126 3.10 14.34 35.04
N ARG A 127 2.99 15.48 34.33
CA ARG A 127 3.44 16.81 34.76
C ARG A 127 4.90 16.85 35.18
N GLN A 128 5.74 16.10 34.49
CA GLN A 128 7.18 16.08 34.70
C GLN A 128 7.89 16.81 33.56
N LYS A 129 9.09 17.31 33.84
CA LYS A 129 9.92 17.96 32.81
C LYS A 129 10.69 16.95 31.96
N ASP A 130 10.99 15.78 32.51
CA ASP A 130 11.85 14.77 31.89
C ASP A 130 11.57 13.38 32.46
N ALA A 131 12.14 12.36 31.83
CA ALA A 131 12.08 10.96 32.24
C ALA A 131 13.33 10.20 31.74
N GLU A 132 13.60 9.04 32.33
CA GLU A 132 14.60 8.11 31.79
C GLU A 132 14.08 7.47 30.49
N ARG A 133 14.96 6.97 29.63
CA ARG A 133 14.58 6.45 28.30
C ARG A 133 15.20 5.10 28.01
N MET A 134 14.38 4.06 27.91
CA MET A 134 14.80 2.73 27.45
C MET A 134 15.01 2.74 25.94
N LYS A 135 16.06 2.08 25.43
CA LYS A 135 16.30 1.89 23.99
C LYS A 135 16.37 0.43 23.64
N PHE A 136 15.47 -0.01 22.77
CA PHE A 136 15.45 -1.39 22.28
C PHE A 136 15.06 -1.43 20.81
N SER A 137 15.61 -2.42 20.10
CA SER A 137 15.26 -2.71 18.70
C SER A 137 14.47 -4.00 18.55
N THR A 138 14.30 -4.78 19.63
CA THR A 138 13.39 -5.93 19.69
C THR A 138 12.64 -5.95 21.02
N LEU A 139 11.53 -6.68 21.07
CA LEU A 139 10.79 -6.95 22.31
C LEU A 139 11.09 -8.37 22.83
N THR A 140 12.35 -8.78 22.75
CA THR A 140 12.85 -10.02 23.38
C THR A 140 13.25 -9.74 24.82
N LYS A 141 13.21 -10.77 25.67
CA LYS A 141 13.56 -10.63 27.09
C LYS A 141 14.98 -10.07 27.31
N PRO A 142 16.03 -10.57 26.63
CA PRO A 142 17.39 -10.04 26.80
C PRO A 142 17.49 -8.55 26.46
N ASP A 143 16.97 -8.15 25.29
CA ASP A 143 17.02 -6.75 24.85
C ASP A 143 16.24 -5.82 25.78
N ILE A 144 15.09 -6.24 26.30
CA ILE A 144 14.29 -5.42 27.22
C ILE A 144 15.01 -5.24 28.57
N VAL A 145 15.60 -6.32 29.10
CA VAL A 145 16.36 -6.25 30.36
C VAL A 145 17.58 -5.35 30.17
N GLU A 146 18.36 -5.53 29.11
CA GLU A 146 19.49 -4.67 28.80
C GLU A 146 19.06 -3.20 28.63
N ALA A 147 17.96 -2.95 27.91
CA ALA A 147 17.44 -1.60 27.70
C ALA A 147 16.97 -0.92 28.99
N TYR A 148 16.50 -1.68 29.97
CA TYR A 148 16.11 -1.15 31.29
C TYR A 148 17.34 -0.84 32.13
N GLU A 149 18.30 -1.78 32.21
CA GLU A 149 19.53 -1.61 32.99
C GLU A 149 20.45 -0.51 32.42
N GLN A 150 20.41 -0.29 31.11
CA GLN A 150 21.21 0.72 30.40
C GLN A 150 20.37 1.92 29.91
N LYS A 151 19.20 2.16 30.51
CA LYS A 151 18.34 3.28 30.12
C LYS A 151 19.09 4.61 30.17
N MET A 152 18.82 5.50 29.21
CA MET A 152 19.33 6.86 29.27
C MET A 152 18.74 7.60 30.46
N LYS A 153 19.51 8.56 30.99
CA LYS A 153 19.07 9.46 32.05
C LYS A 153 17.96 10.42 31.64
N HIS A 154 17.85 10.68 30.34
CA HIS A 154 16.95 11.68 29.76
C HIS A 154 16.27 11.10 28.53
N ILE A 155 15.08 11.62 28.23
CA ILE A 155 14.45 11.51 26.92
C ILE A 155 15.47 11.97 25.85
N ASP A 156 15.43 11.36 24.68
CA ASP A 156 16.22 11.79 23.53
C ASP A 156 15.65 13.11 22.99
N TRP A 157 16.00 14.22 23.65
CA TRP A 157 15.43 15.54 23.37
C TRP A 157 15.66 16.00 21.93
N GLY A 158 16.76 15.60 21.29
CA GLY A 158 16.98 15.87 19.87
C GLY A 158 15.91 15.23 19.00
N GLN A 159 15.61 13.94 19.24
CA GLN A 159 14.52 13.26 18.53
C GLN A 159 13.14 13.82 18.89
N ALA A 160 12.89 14.10 20.18
CA ALA A 160 11.62 14.64 20.65
C ALA A 160 11.31 16.00 20.02
N TYR A 161 12.29 16.91 19.98
CA TYR A 161 12.14 18.23 19.37
C TYR A 161 12.01 18.18 17.86
N ALA A 162 12.79 17.32 17.18
CA ALA A 162 12.63 17.13 15.74
C ALA A 162 11.24 16.59 15.39
N GLY A 163 10.75 15.61 16.16
CA GLY A 163 9.40 15.07 15.99
C GLY A 163 8.31 16.09 16.29
N GLU A 164 8.40 16.80 17.41
CA GLU A 164 7.42 17.83 17.78
C GLU A 164 7.38 18.95 16.72
N THR A 165 8.54 19.43 16.27
CA THR A 165 8.64 20.43 15.20
C THR A 165 7.98 19.94 13.93
N ARG A 166 8.22 18.68 13.54
CA ARG A 166 7.56 18.05 12.39
C ARG A 166 6.03 18.03 12.53
N HIS A 167 5.51 17.68 13.72
CA HIS A 167 4.06 17.73 13.99
C HIS A 167 3.50 19.15 13.80
N PHE A 168 4.19 20.17 14.30
CA PHE A 168 3.83 21.59 14.07
C PHE A 168 3.85 21.95 12.57
N LEU A 169 4.93 21.59 11.85
CA LEU A 169 5.07 21.86 10.42
C LEU A 169 3.97 21.19 9.61
N ASP A 170 3.72 19.91 9.82
CA ASP A 170 2.71 19.16 9.09
C ASP A 170 1.30 19.69 9.41
N TRP A 171 1.04 20.14 10.65
CA TRP A 171 -0.21 20.81 11.00
C TRP A 171 -0.33 22.17 10.30
N TYR A 172 0.71 23.01 10.35
CA TYR A 172 0.71 24.34 9.71
C TYR A 172 0.48 24.23 8.20
N ASN A 173 1.20 23.34 7.52
CA ASN A 173 1.01 23.11 6.09
C ASN A 173 -0.37 22.52 5.82
N GLY A 174 -0.74 21.43 6.50
CA GLY A 174 -1.96 20.69 6.26
C GLY A 174 -3.22 21.54 6.47
N ILE A 175 -3.36 22.21 7.62
CA ILE A 175 -4.56 23.00 7.93
C ILE A 175 -4.66 24.25 7.05
N ASN A 176 -3.56 24.98 6.86
CA ASN A 176 -3.62 26.22 6.07
C ASN A 176 -3.92 25.94 4.60
N TYR A 177 -3.25 24.95 4.00
CA TYR A 177 -3.48 24.62 2.60
C TYR A 177 -4.84 23.94 2.36
N SER A 178 -5.27 23.03 3.24
CA SER A 178 -6.60 22.40 3.11
C SER A 178 -7.74 23.38 3.30
N ARG A 179 -7.65 24.32 4.26
CA ARG A 179 -8.65 25.38 4.45
C ARG A 179 -8.68 26.33 3.27
N ALA A 180 -7.53 26.70 2.71
CA ALA A 180 -7.43 27.55 1.53
C ALA A 180 -8.11 26.90 0.31
N LEU A 181 -7.73 25.65 -0.01
CA LEU A 181 -8.33 24.89 -1.12
C LEU A 181 -9.83 24.61 -0.93
N THR A 182 -10.25 24.28 0.29
CA THR A 182 -11.67 24.04 0.57
C THR A 182 -12.47 25.35 0.53
N SER A 183 -11.88 26.46 0.97
CA SER A 183 -12.46 27.81 0.88
C SER A 183 -12.66 28.24 -0.57
N SER A 184 -11.67 28.02 -1.44
CA SER A 184 -11.76 28.42 -2.84
C SER A 184 -12.91 27.70 -3.57
N ILE A 185 -13.05 26.38 -3.40
CA ILE A 185 -14.19 25.64 -3.97
C ILE A 185 -15.52 26.10 -3.35
N LYS A 186 -15.55 26.38 -2.04
CA LYS A 186 -16.74 26.94 -1.37
C LYS A 186 -17.17 28.27 -1.96
N LYS A 187 -16.23 29.17 -2.23
CA LYS A 187 -16.50 30.46 -2.90
C LYS A 187 -16.96 30.29 -4.34
N ALA A 188 -16.52 29.23 -5.02
CA ALA A 188 -16.99 28.88 -6.36
C ALA A 188 -18.40 28.24 -6.39
N GLY A 189 -19.04 28.01 -5.24
CA GLY A 189 -20.44 27.58 -5.15
C GLY A 189 -20.65 26.09 -4.87
N SER A 190 -19.62 25.35 -4.47
CA SER A 190 -19.76 23.94 -4.06
C SER A 190 -18.96 23.64 -2.81
N PHE A 191 -19.22 22.53 -2.13
CA PHE A 191 -18.40 22.11 -1.00
C PHE A 191 -17.74 20.77 -1.29
N LYS A 192 -16.41 20.77 -1.34
CA LYS A 192 -15.60 19.56 -1.33
C LYS A 192 -14.41 19.78 -0.40
N LEU A 193 -14.21 18.83 0.51
CA LEU A 193 -13.02 18.83 1.34
C LEU A 193 -11.81 18.48 0.46
N MET A 194 -10.94 19.45 0.27
CA MET A 194 -9.69 19.31 -0.46
C MET A 194 -8.53 19.34 0.53
N SER A 195 -7.45 18.62 0.22
CA SER A 195 -6.24 18.68 1.04
C SER A 195 -5.01 18.58 0.18
N THR A 196 -4.04 19.42 0.48
CA THR A 196 -2.65 19.18 0.13
C THR A 196 -1.83 19.39 1.39
N GLY A 197 -0.59 18.94 1.35
CA GLY A 197 0.36 19.08 2.42
C GLY A 197 1.76 19.06 1.85
N ARG A 198 2.73 19.42 2.68
CA ARG A 198 4.14 19.55 2.33
C ARG A 198 4.65 18.39 1.45
N VAL A 199 4.36 17.13 1.83
CA VAL A 199 4.78 15.96 1.04
C VAL A 199 3.72 15.48 0.04
N GLN A 200 2.43 15.70 0.31
CA GLN A 200 1.33 15.23 -0.56
C GLN A 200 1.34 15.94 -1.92
N GLY A 201 1.58 17.25 -1.95
CA GLY A 201 1.65 18.02 -3.20
C GLY A 201 2.76 17.54 -4.13
N PRO A 202 4.02 17.49 -3.68
CA PRO A 202 5.14 16.91 -4.44
C PRO A 202 4.92 15.46 -4.86
N ALA A 203 4.33 14.62 -4.00
CA ALA A 203 4.01 13.24 -4.37
C ALA A 203 2.98 13.16 -5.49
N LEU A 204 1.94 14.00 -5.46
CA LEU A 204 0.96 14.13 -6.54
C LEU A 204 1.63 14.62 -7.83
N LYS A 205 2.56 15.60 -7.73
CA LYS A 205 3.33 16.10 -8.86
C LYS A 205 4.07 15.01 -9.62
N ILE A 206 4.82 14.17 -8.90
CA ILE A 206 5.56 13.05 -9.51
C ILE A 206 4.64 12.10 -10.29
N ILE A 207 3.43 11.83 -9.77
CA ILE A 207 2.47 10.94 -10.42
C ILE A 207 1.83 11.61 -11.64
N VAL A 208 1.44 12.88 -11.54
CA VAL A 208 0.84 13.63 -12.64
C VAL A 208 1.83 13.85 -13.77
N ASP A 209 3.09 14.17 -13.47
CA ASP A 209 4.13 14.35 -14.49
C ASP A 209 4.33 13.06 -15.29
N ARG A 210 4.36 11.89 -14.61
CA ARG A 210 4.37 10.58 -15.29
C ARG A 210 3.11 10.36 -16.15
N GLU A 211 1.93 10.77 -15.67
CA GLU A 211 0.70 10.64 -16.46
C GLU A 211 0.71 11.55 -17.70
N LYS A 212 1.26 12.76 -17.59
CA LYS A 212 1.47 13.68 -18.72
C LYS A 212 2.46 13.11 -19.73
N GLU A 213 3.58 12.54 -19.28
CA GLU A 213 4.54 11.81 -20.14
C GLU A 213 3.85 10.70 -20.93
N ILE A 214 3.01 9.90 -20.27
CA ILE A 214 2.27 8.80 -20.91
C ILE A 214 1.28 9.32 -21.95
N ARG A 215 0.54 10.40 -21.64
CA ARG A 215 -0.46 10.98 -22.55
C ARG A 215 0.17 11.68 -23.75
N ALA A 216 1.34 12.29 -23.57
CA ALA A 216 2.08 12.96 -24.65
C ALA A 216 2.89 11.98 -25.51
N PHE A 217 3.08 10.74 -25.05
CA PHE A 217 3.87 9.75 -25.75
C PHE A 217 3.22 9.36 -27.09
N LYS A 218 3.99 9.52 -28.16
CA LYS A 218 3.62 9.07 -29.50
C LYS A 218 4.39 7.80 -29.82
N PRO A 219 3.72 6.63 -29.97
CA PRO A 219 4.39 5.41 -30.34
C PRO A 219 5.12 5.55 -31.67
N VAL A 220 6.39 5.12 -31.71
CA VAL A 220 7.20 5.05 -32.91
C VAL A 220 7.23 3.59 -33.37
N PRO A 221 6.86 3.29 -34.63
CA PRO A 221 6.92 1.93 -35.14
C PRO A 221 8.38 1.50 -35.32
N PHE A 222 8.62 0.21 -35.08
CA PHE A 222 9.88 -0.46 -35.38
C PHE A 222 9.59 -1.91 -35.77
N TRP A 223 10.52 -2.51 -36.50
CA TRP A 223 10.44 -3.90 -36.92
C TRP A 223 11.51 -4.70 -36.19
N GLN A 224 11.16 -5.91 -35.78
CA GLN A 224 12.10 -6.89 -35.27
C GLN A 224 12.00 -8.15 -36.11
N ILE A 225 13.14 -8.77 -36.38
CA ILE A 225 13.18 -10.00 -37.15
C ILE A 225 13.68 -11.10 -36.23
N SER A 226 12.90 -12.18 -36.10
CA SER A 226 13.27 -13.36 -35.34
C SER A 226 13.40 -14.59 -36.24
N LEU A 227 14.30 -15.48 -35.85
CA LEU A 227 14.55 -16.78 -36.46
C LEU A 227 14.19 -17.85 -35.43
N ASP A 228 13.17 -18.64 -35.76
CA ASP A 228 12.81 -19.87 -35.06
C ASP A 228 13.49 -21.04 -35.77
N GLY A 229 14.35 -21.75 -35.05
CA GLY A 229 15.11 -22.87 -35.59
C GLY A 229 15.27 -24.03 -34.61
N GLU A 230 15.97 -25.05 -35.08
CA GLU A 230 16.39 -26.20 -34.28
C GLU A 230 17.89 -26.45 -34.45
N ILE A 231 18.59 -26.66 -33.33
CA ILE A 231 20.01 -27.01 -33.28
C ILE A 231 20.15 -28.21 -32.35
N LYS A 232 20.76 -29.31 -32.82
CA LYS A 232 20.97 -30.53 -32.02
C LYS A 232 19.69 -31.03 -31.31
N ASN A 233 18.55 -30.99 -32.00
CA ASN A 233 17.22 -31.36 -31.50
C ASN A 233 16.64 -30.44 -30.40
N SER A 234 17.24 -29.27 -30.17
CA SER A 234 16.72 -28.24 -29.27
C SER A 234 16.18 -27.06 -30.08
N LYS A 235 15.05 -26.50 -29.66
CA LYS A 235 14.51 -25.28 -30.25
C LYS A 235 15.38 -24.09 -29.89
N VAL A 236 15.55 -23.17 -30.82
CA VAL A 236 16.22 -21.89 -30.60
C VAL A 236 15.39 -20.78 -31.23
N GLU A 237 15.16 -19.72 -30.45
CA GLU A 237 14.62 -18.45 -30.94
C GLU A 237 15.75 -17.42 -30.89
N ALA A 238 16.04 -16.79 -32.03
CA ALA A 238 17.12 -15.83 -32.15
C ALA A 238 16.61 -14.53 -32.79
N TRP A 239 17.01 -13.38 -32.25
CA TRP A 239 16.62 -12.06 -32.76
C TRP A 239 17.75 -11.45 -33.56
N HIS A 240 17.44 -10.78 -34.68
CA HIS A 240 18.46 -10.15 -35.49
C HIS A 240 19.34 -9.19 -34.66
N ARG A 241 20.66 -9.14 -34.93
CA ARG A 241 21.64 -8.37 -34.14
C ARG A 241 21.34 -6.87 -33.99
N GLU A 242 20.64 -6.31 -34.97
CA GLU A 242 20.21 -4.90 -34.96
C GLU A 242 19.17 -4.63 -33.85
N ASP A 243 18.51 -5.68 -33.32
CA ASP A 243 17.38 -5.67 -32.39
C ASP A 243 16.14 -4.95 -32.93
N LYS A 244 16.26 -3.66 -33.26
CA LYS A 244 15.18 -2.80 -33.75
C LYS A 244 15.56 -2.10 -35.05
N PHE A 245 14.79 -2.36 -36.08
CA PHE A 245 14.84 -1.62 -37.33
C PHE A 245 13.82 -0.48 -37.29
N TRP A 246 14.27 0.76 -37.39
CA TRP A 246 13.38 1.94 -37.42
C TRP A 246 12.83 2.25 -38.82
N GLU A 247 13.48 1.72 -39.86
CA GLU A 247 13.07 1.87 -41.25
C GLU A 247 12.57 0.53 -41.79
N LYS A 248 11.32 0.51 -42.27
CA LYS A 248 10.68 -0.69 -42.83
C LYS A 248 11.49 -1.27 -43.99
N GLU A 249 12.00 -0.42 -44.87
CA GLU A 249 12.79 -0.85 -46.04
C GLU A 249 14.05 -1.61 -45.65
N LYS A 250 14.72 -1.20 -44.57
CA LYS A 250 15.91 -1.91 -44.05
C LYS A 250 15.54 -3.30 -43.54
N ALA A 251 14.43 -3.41 -42.79
CA ALA A 251 13.91 -4.69 -42.33
C ALA A 251 13.47 -5.60 -43.49
N GLU A 252 12.83 -5.03 -44.51
CA GLU A 252 12.40 -5.75 -45.72
C GLU A 252 13.58 -6.26 -46.54
N LYS A 253 14.68 -5.49 -46.65
CA LYS A 253 15.93 -5.94 -47.28
C LYS A 253 16.52 -7.16 -46.56
N VAL A 254 16.60 -7.12 -45.23
CA VAL A 254 17.06 -8.26 -44.42
C VAL A 254 16.14 -9.46 -44.60
N MET A 255 14.81 -9.27 -44.51
CA MET A 255 13.82 -10.32 -44.74
C MET A 255 13.93 -10.95 -46.14
N ALA A 256 14.18 -10.15 -47.17
CA ALA A 256 14.37 -10.65 -48.53
C ALA A 256 15.66 -11.48 -48.65
N ALA A 257 16.75 -11.03 -48.03
CA ALA A 257 18.02 -11.76 -48.02
C ALA A 257 17.87 -13.15 -47.39
N VAL A 258 17.18 -13.24 -46.25
CA VAL A 258 17.03 -14.51 -45.49
C VAL A 258 15.85 -15.37 -45.97
N LYS A 259 15.03 -14.88 -46.90
CA LYS A 259 13.83 -15.58 -47.39
C LYS A 259 14.15 -16.98 -47.90
N GLY A 260 13.33 -17.95 -47.50
CA GLY A 260 13.45 -19.35 -47.92
C GLY A 260 14.68 -20.09 -47.40
N ALA A 261 15.45 -19.49 -46.48
CA ALA A 261 16.54 -20.20 -45.81
C ALA A 261 15.97 -21.39 -45.02
N LYS A 262 16.53 -22.58 -45.29
CA LYS A 262 16.22 -23.82 -44.56
C LYS A 262 17.34 -24.22 -43.59
N GLU A 263 18.53 -23.67 -43.82
CA GLU A 263 19.73 -23.91 -43.02
C GLU A 263 20.42 -22.59 -42.70
N ALA A 264 20.95 -22.50 -41.48
CA ALA A 264 21.84 -21.44 -41.00
C ALA A 264 23.01 -22.11 -40.25
N LYS A 265 24.02 -21.33 -39.85
CA LYS A 265 25.20 -21.87 -39.13
C LYS A 265 25.51 -21.05 -37.90
N VAL A 266 26.00 -21.71 -36.85
CA VAL A 266 26.56 -21.00 -35.69
C VAL A 266 27.83 -20.28 -36.14
N HIS A 267 27.80 -18.96 -36.10
CA HIS A 267 28.92 -18.08 -36.43
C HIS A 267 29.88 -17.95 -35.25
N ASN A 268 29.32 -17.72 -34.06
CA ASN A 268 30.05 -17.54 -32.82
C ASN A 268 29.21 -18.02 -31.63
N THR A 269 29.89 -18.40 -30.55
CA THR A 269 29.24 -18.64 -29.26
C THR A 269 30.11 -18.07 -28.16
N ASP A 270 29.48 -17.34 -27.25
CA ASP A 270 30.15 -16.73 -26.11
C ASP A 270 29.43 -17.13 -24.81
N LYS A 271 30.21 -17.25 -23.73
CA LYS A 271 29.71 -17.59 -22.40
C LYS A 271 30.34 -16.66 -21.39
N ILE A 272 29.51 -15.84 -20.76
CA ILE A 272 29.93 -14.91 -19.72
C ILE A 272 29.35 -15.38 -18.40
N GLN A 273 30.24 -15.76 -17.48
CA GLN A 273 29.86 -15.99 -16.09
C GLN A 273 29.92 -14.69 -15.30
N PHE A 274 28.88 -14.43 -14.51
CA PHE A 274 28.83 -13.29 -13.62
C PHE A 274 28.39 -13.71 -12.22
N ARG A 275 28.93 -12.97 -11.24
CA ARG A 275 28.73 -13.23 -9.82
C ARG A 275 27.63 -12.33 -9.28
N GLN A 276 26.57 -12.93 -8.76
CA GLN A 276 25.48 -12.20 -8.11
C GLN A 276 25.63 -12.28 -6.60
N GLN A 277 25.98 -11.14 -6.00
CA GLN A 277 26.08 -11.01 -4.55
C GLN A 277 24.74 -11.33 -3.88
N PRO A 278 24.76 -11.86 -2.64
CA PRO A 278 23.55 -12.00 -1.82
C PRO A 278 22.77 -10.69 -1.70
N PRO A 279 21.46 -10.74 -1.43
CA PRO A 279 20.72 -9.53 -1.16
C PRO A 279 21.19 -8.89 0.15
N VAL A 280 20.94 -7.58 0.28
CA VAL A 280 21.13 -6.88 1.55
C VAL A 280 19.94 -7.11 2.50
N PRO A 281 20.15 -6.98 3.83
CA PRO A 281 19.08 -6.99 4.82
C PRO A 281 17.97 -5.98 4.50
N PHE A 282 16.75 -6.25 4.97
CA PHE A 282 15.63 -5.35 4.73
C PHE A 282 15.76 -4.05 5.53
N ASP A 283 15.65 -2.92 4.82
CA ASP A 283 15.08 -1.70 5.39
C ASP A 283 13.55 -1.70 5.18
N LEU A 284 12.82 -0.73 5.74
CA LEU A 284 11.36 -0.68 5.57
C LEU A 284 10.93 -0.56 4.11
N THR A 285 11.59 0.30 3.33
CA THR A 285 11.23 0.54 1.92
C THR A 285 11.39 -0.74 1.09
N THR A 286 12.49 -1.47 1.27
CA THR A 286 12.77 -2.72 0.55
C THR A 286 11.81 -3.82 0.97
N LEU A 287 11.48 -3.95 2.27
CA LEU A 287 10.45 -4.88 2.75
C LEU A 287 9.08 -4.60 2.11
N GLN A 288 8.67 -3.34 2.06
CA GLN A 288 7.41 -2.92 1.43
C GLN A 288 7.39 -3.23 -0.07
N THR A 289 8.49 -2.95 -0.78
CA THR A 289 8.57 -3.21 -2.23
C THR A 289 8.58 -4.70 -2.55
N GLU A 290 9.31 -5.52 -1.78
CA GLU A 290 9.39 -6.97 -1.99
C GLU A 290 8.09 -7.67 -1.59
N SER A 291 7.43 -7.22 -0.52
CA SER A 291 6.11 -7.73 -0.12
C SER A 291 5.04 -7.44 -1.17
N TYR A 292 5.08 -6.25 -1.81
CA TYR A 292 4.19 -5.94 -2.93
C TYR A 292 4.49 -6.80 -4.17
N ARG A 293 5.78 -7.02 -4.48
CA ARG A 293 6.20 -7.85 -5.62
C ARG A 293 5.80 -9.32 -5.44
N CYS A 294 6.09 -9.90 -4.28
CA CYS A 294 5.90 -11.34 -4.02
C CYS A 294 4.47 -11.70 -3.65
N HIS A 295 3.75 -10.80 -2.96
CA HIS A 295 2.48 -11.13 -2.33
C HIS A 295 1.35 -10.14 -2.63
N HIS A 296 1.61 -9.08 -3.39
CA HIS A 296 0.66 -8.00 -3.66
C HIS A 296 0.08 -7.34 -2.40
N ILE A 297 0.84 -7.37 -1.30
CA ILE A 297 0.50 -6.69 -0.05
C ILE A 297 0.91 -5.22 -0.20
N SER A 298 0.01 -4.29 0.11
CA SER A 298 0.29 -2.87 -0.04
C SER A 298 1.40 -2.43 0.94
N PRO A 299 2.17 -1.36 0.64
CA PRO A 299 3.17 -0.86 1.57
C PRO A 299 2.64 -0.47 2.95
N LYS A 300 1.45 0.15 3.01
CA LYS A 300 0.77 0.51 4.27
C LYS A 300 0.44 -0.73 5.10
N GLU A 301 -0.13 -1.73 4.45
CA GLU A 301 -0.45 -3.01 5.10
C GLU A 301 0.82 -3.77 5.52
N THR A 302 1.89 -3.74 4.71
CA THR A 302 3.17 -4.37 5.05
C THR A 302 3.75 -3.77 6.34
N LEU A 303 3.72 -2.44 6.49
CA LEU A 303 4.17 -1.77 7.73
C LEU A 303 3.29 -2.15 8.92
N GLN A 304 1.96 -2.24 8.74
CA GLN A 304 1.05 -2.66 9.81
C GLN A 304 1.40 -4.09 10.29
N ILE A 305 1.53 -5.04 9.36
CA ILE A 305 1.89 -6.43 9.66
C ILE A 305 3.25 -6.50 10.33
N ALA A 306 4.26 -5.81 9.79
CA ALA A 306 5.60 -5.81 10.38
C ALA A 306 5.59 -5.25 11.81
N GLN A 307 4.79 -4.22 12.08
CA GLN A 307 4.62 -3.70 13.44
C GLN A 307 3.95 -4.72 14.37
N GLU A 308 2.96 -5.48 13.89
CA GLU A 308 2.31 -6.56 14.64
C GLU A 308 3.32 -7.68 14.97
N LEU A 309 4.12 -8.11 13.99
CA LEU A 309 5.22 -9.08 14.16
C LEU A 309 6.25 -8.59 15.20
N TYR A 310 6.65 -7.33 15.14
CA TYR A 310 7.57 -6.72 16.10
C TYR A 310 6.99 -6.65 17.51
N THR A 311 5.72 -6.23 17.67
CA THR A 311 5.06 -6.21 18.99
C THR A 311 4.83 -7.62 19.56
N SER A 312 4.81 -8.62 18.69
CA SER A 312 4.86 -10.05 19.02
C SER A 312 6.28 -10.58 19.19
N GLY A 313 7.29 -9.71 19.19
CA GLY A 313 8.70 -10.02 19.38
C GLY A 313 9.31 -10.98 18.37
N LEU A 314 8.69 -11.15 17.20
CA LEU A 314 9.13 -12.09 16.16
C LEU A 314 10.19 -11.48 15.24
N ILE A 315 10.18 -10.16 15.07
CA ILE A 315 11.15 -9.42 14.25
C ILE A 315 11.68 -8.21 15.02
N SER A 316 12.79 -7.65 14.55
CA SER A 316 13.29 -6.35 14.97
C SER A 316 12.39 -5.21 14.50
N TYR A 317 12.63 -4.03 15.05
CA TYR A 317 11.81 -2.85 14.82
C TYR A 317 11.75 -2.49 13.32
N PRO A 318 10.55 -2.42 12.71
CA PRO A 318 10.43 -2.38 11.26
C PRO A 318 10.62 -1.00 10.66
N ARG A 319 10.57 0.10 11.43
CA ARG A 319 10.74 1.47 10.92
C ARG A 319 12.20 1.88 10.90
N THR A 320 13.00 1.14 10.14
CA THR A 320 14.44 1.36 9.98
C THR A 320 14.78 1.69 8.53
N SER A 321 15.76 2.57 8.35
CA SER A 321 16.40 2.81 7.05
C SER A 321 17.69 1.99 6.88
N SER A 322 18.12 1.29 7.93
CA SER A 322 19.37 0.52 7.93
C SER A 322 19.25 -0.74 7.07
N GLN A 323 20.33 -1.04 6.37
CA GLN A 323 20.56 -2.29 5.66
C GLN A 323 21.75 -3.04 6.28
N GLN A 324 22.05 -2.76 7.55
CA GLN A 324 23.19 -3.32 8.27
C GLN A 324 22.77 -4.17 9.46
N LEU A 325 23.46 -5.29 9.66
CA LEU A 325 23.29 -6.19 10.79
C LEU A 325 24.61 -6.34 11.55
N SER A 326 24.67 -5.81 12.77
CA SER A 326 25.87 -5.89 13.61
C SER A 326 26.01 -7.25 14.31
N ASP A 327 27.24 -7.71 14.55
CA ASP A 327 27.53 -8.97 15.25
C ASP A 327 26.90 -9.07 16.67
N LYS A 328 26.63 -7.94 17.32
CA LYS A 328 25.95 -7.86 18.63
C LYS A 328 24.57 -8.53 18.65
N ILE A 329 23.93 -8.68 17.49
CA ILE A 329 22.63 -9.34 17.33
C ILE A 329 22.69 -10.84 17.69
N GLY A 330 23.87 -11.47 17.59
CA GLY A 330 24.04 -12.87 17.96
C GLY A 330 23.41 -13.86 16.98
N PHE A 331 23.80 -13.78 15.70
CA PHE A 331 23.21 -14.55 14.58
C PHE A 331 23.13 -16.07 14.82
N LYS A 332 24.15 -16.66 15.46
CA LYS A 332 24.16 -18.10 15.78
C LYS A 332 22.95 -18.52 16.61
N LYS A 333 22.54 -17.69 17.57
CA LYS A 333 21.38 -17.97 18.42
C LYS A 333 20.09 -17.93 17.60
N ILE A 334 19.94 -16.92 16.73
CA ILE A 334 18.78 -16.79 15.85
C ILE A 334 18.66 -18.01 14.93
N PHE A 335 19.74 -18.41 14.25
CA PHE A 335 19.72 -19.60 13.40
C PHE A 335 19.48 -20.88 14.20
N SER A 336 19.98 -20.99 15.44
CA SER A 336 19.70 -22.15 16.30
C SER A 336 18.22 -22.28 16.67
N GLU A 337 17.52 -21.16 16.86
CA GLU A 337 16.08 -21.17 17.10
C GLU A 337 15.28 -21.41 15.81
N LEU A 338 15.70 -20.81 14.70
CA LEU A 338 15.10 -21.07 13.38
C LEU A 338 15.29 -22.53 12.95
N SER A 339 16.41 -23.17 13.31
CA SER A 339 16.66 -24.57 12.96
C SER A 339 15.72 -25.55 13.66
N ARG A 340 15.03 -25.10 14.72
CA ARG A 340 13.98 -25.87 15.43
C ARG A 340 12.60 -25.69 14.80
N GLN A 341 12.43 -24.73 13.91
CA GLN A 341 11.17 -24.49 13.19
C GLN A 341 11.19 -25.29 11.89
N LYS A 342 10.18 -26.14 11.67
CA LYS A 342 10.17 -27.13 10.59
C LYS A 342 10.40 -26.50 9.21
N GLU A 343 9.83 -25.33 8.99
CA GLU A 343 9.87 -24.57 7.74
C GLU A 343 11.27 -24.05 7.41
N TYR A 344 12.10 -23.80 8.43
CA TYR A 344 13.43 -23.18 8.30
C TYR A 344 14.57 -24.13 8.69
N ALA A 345 14.26 -25.31 9.22
CA ALA A 345 15.20 -26.26 9.82
C ALA A 345 16.43 -26.54 8.94
N ALA A 346 16.19 -26.93 7.69
CA ALA A 346 17.26 -27.31 6.76
C ALA A 346 18.17 -26.11 6.42
N LEU A 347 17.57 -24.97 6.05
CA LEU A 347 18.31 -23.77 5.63
C LEU A 347 19.10 -23.16 6.80
N ALA A 348 18.49 -23.06 7.98
CA ALA A 348 19.17 -22.54 9.16
C ALA A 348 20.28 -23.48 9.65
N GLY A 349 20.05 -24.80 9.59
CA GLY A 349 21.06 -25.81 9.92
C GLY A 349 22.29 -25.73 9.03
N GLU A 350 22.10 -25.46 7.74
CA GLU A 350 23.21 -25.24 6.80
C GLU A 350 24.03 -23.99 7.14
N LEU A 351 23.39 -22.89 7.56
CA LEU A 351 24.13 -21.68 7.96
C LEU A 351 24.89 -21.89 9.28
N LEU A 352 24.35 -22.71 10.20
CA LEU A 352 25.03 -23.03 11.46
C LEU A 352 26.31 -23.83 11.28
N SER A 353 26.42 -24.63 10.20
CA SER A 353 27.63 -25.41 9.92
C SER A 353 28.75 -24.58 9.29
N LYS A 354 28.48 -23.34 8.85
CA LYS A 354 29.49 -22.46 8.24
C LYS A 354 30.47 -21.87 9.26
N HIS A 355 31.73 -21.76 8.84
CA HIS A 355 32.75 -21.03 9.59
C HIS A 355 32.59 -19.52 9.40
N GLY A 356 31.98 -18.87 10.39
CA GLY A 356 31.75 -17.43 10.39
C GLY A 356 30.43 -17.06 9.71
N LEU A 357 29.67 -16.18 10.36
CA LEU A 357 28.39 -15.68 9.86
C LEU A 357 28.52 -14.19 9.61
N LYS A 358 28.74 -13.82 8.34
CA LYS A 358 28.83 -12.42 7.93
C LYS A 358 27.73 -12.13 6.90
N PRO A 359 26.83 -11.18 7.18
CA PRO A 359 25.81 -10.77 6.21
C PRO A 359 26.41 -9.90 5.11
N ASN A 360 25.79 -9.92 3.93
CA ASN A 360 26.05 -8.92 2.90
C ASN A 360 25.33 -7.60 3.23
N ASP A 361 25.95 -6.75 4.03
CA ASP A 361 25.37 -5.47 4.45
C ASP A 361 25.28 -4.44 3.30
N GLY A 362 24.22 -3.63 3.36
CA GLY A 362 24.00 -2.51 2.45
C GLY A 362 24.69 -1.22 2.89
N LYS A 363 24.59 -0.20 2.04
CA LYS A 363 25.19 1.13 2.29
C LYS A 363 24.39 1.99 3.27
N LYS A 364 23.08 1.77 3.39
CA LYS A 364 22.21 2.60 4.23
C LYS A 364 22.35 2.21 5.69
N THR A 365 22.43 3.22 6.55
CA THR A 365 22.53 3.08 8.01
C THR A 365 21.35 3.78 8.67
N ASP A 366 21.07 3.41 9.91
CA ASP A 366 20.16 4.12 10.80
C ASP A 366 20.82 4.17 12.19
N PRO A 367 21.00 5.36 12.79
CA PRO A 367 21.70 5.47 14.07
C PRO A 367 21.02 4.73 15.22
N ALA A 368 19.69 4.56 15.14
CA ALA A 368 18.89 4.00 16.23
C ALA A 368 18.66 2.49 16.08
N HIS A 369 18.59 1.99 14.85
CA HIS A 369 18.12 0.65 14.58
C HIS A 369 18.98 -0.10 13.56
N PRO A 370 19.22 -1.41 13.76
CA PRO A 370 19.73 -2.27 12.70
C PRO A 370 18.67 -2.46 11.59
N ALA A 371 19.01 -3.22 10.57
CA ALA A 371 18.04 -3.70 9.58
C ALA A 371 16.95 -4.58 10.21
N ILE A 372 15.92 -4.90 9.42
CA ILE A 372 14.83 -5.79 9.82
C ILE A 372 15.31 -7.25 9.76
N TYR A 373 15.24 -7.96 10.89
CA TYR A 373 15.65 -9.37 11.02
C TYR A 373 14.70 -10.15 11.96
N PRO A 374 14.61 -11.49 11.84
CA PRO A 374 13.83 -12.31 12.77
C PRO A 374 14.56 -12.50 14.10
N THR A 375 13.84 -12.52 15.21
CA THR A 375 14.43 -12.75 16.54
C THR A 375 14.73 -14.23 16.83
N GLY A 376 14.22 -15.13 15.99
CA GLY A 376 14.28 -16.58 16.18
C GLY A 376 13.13 -17.14 17.03
N ILE A 377 12.35 -16.29 17.72
CA ILE A 377 11.20 -16.74 18.51
C ILE A 377 10.19 -17.44 17.59
N ALA A 378 9.76 -18.64 17.96
CA ALA A 378 8.74 -19.37 17.23
C ALA A 378 7.38 -18.65 17.33
N PRO A 379 6.69 -18.41 16.20
CA PRO A 379 5.36 -17.83 16.20
C PRO A 379 4.35 -18.80 16.82
N LYS A 380 3.36 -18.28 17.55
CA LYS A 380 2.28 -19.10 18.12
C LYS A 380 1.16 -19.34 17.11
N GLU A 381 0.70 -18.25 16.51
CA GLU A 381 -0.36 -18.24 15.49
C GLU A 381 -0.04 -17.13 14.49
N PHE A 382 -0.40 -17.36 13.23
CA PHE A 382 -0.36 -16.35 12.18
C PHE A 382 -1.69 -16.32 11.44
N ASN A 383 -2.06 -15.13 11.00
CA ASN A 383 -2.91 -15.03 9.83
C ASN A 383 -2.07 -15.23 8.54
N GLN A 384 -2.72 -15.61 7.44
CA GLN A 384 -2.03 -15.95 6.19
C GLN A 384 -1.15 -14.81 5.63
N ARG A 385 -1.47 -13.54 5.91
CA ARG A 385 -0.67 -12.40 5.43
C ARG A 385 0.54 -12.14 6.34
N GLU A 386 0.39 -12.29 7.65
CA GLU A 386 1.51 -12.26 8.61
C GLU A 386 2.55 -13.32 8.28
N GLU A 387 2.11 -14.56 8.03
CA GLU A 387 2.99 -15.68 7.67
C GLU A 387 3.84 -15.34 6.43
N LYS A 388 3.23 -14.75 5.40
CA LYS A 388 3.94 -14.34 4.17
C LYS A 388 5.00 -13.29 4.42
N VAL A 389 4.67 -12.24 5.17
CA VAL A 389 5.62 -11.16 5.48
C VAL A 389 6.74 -11.67 6.38
N TYR A 390 6.42 -12.51 7.38
CA TYR A 390 7.43 -13.13 8.25
C TYR A 390 8.36 -14.07 7.47
N ASP A 391 7.83 -14.95 6.62
CA ASP A 391 8.62 -15.85 5.78
C ASP A 391 9.57 -15.08 4.86
N LEU A 392 9.08 -13.98 4.25
CA LEU A 392 9.90 -13.11 3.43
C LEU A 392 11.07 -12.51 4.24
N ILE A 393 10.83 -12.04 5.46
CA ILE A 393 11.85 -11.49 6.37
C ILE A 393 12.88 -12.57 6.74
N VAL A 394 12.43 -13.76 7.16
CA VAL A 394 13.30 -14.87 7.59
C VAL A 394 14.19 -15.33 6.44
N LYS A 395 13.61 -15.53 5.26
CA LYS A 395 14.36 -15.96 4.07
C LYS A 395 15.30 -14.88 3.55
N ARG A 396 14.90 -13.60 3.59
CA ARG A 396 15.82 -12.50 3.26
C ARG A 396 17.00 -12.50 4.20
N PHE A 397 16.76 -12.61 5.50
CA PHE A 397 17.80 -12.67 6.52
C PHE A 397 18.75 -13.84 6.29
N MET A 398 18.27 -15.07 6.11
CA MET A 398 19.14 -16.21 5.79
C MET A 398 19.95 -15.99 4.50
N ALA A 399 19.30 -15.45 3.46
CA ALA A 399 19.94 -15.21 2.18
C ALA A 399 21.11 -14.23 2.25
N THR A 400 21.12 -13.27 3.18
CA THR A 400 22.24 -12.32 3.31
C THR A 400 23.55 -13.00 3.72
N PHE A 401 23.48 -14.19 4.33
CA PHE A 401 24.63 -15.02 4.71
C PHE A 401 24.93 -16.13 3.70
N GLY A 402 24.13 -16.21 2.63
CA GLY A 402 24.35 -17.14 1.54
C GLY A 402 25.65 -16.84 0.77
N GLU A 403 26.15 -17.83 0.06
CA GLU A 403 27.27 -17.61 -0.86
C GLU A 403 26.84 -16.84 -2.10
N VAL A 404 27.81 -16.26 -2.80
CA VAL A 404 27.59 -15.63 -4.09
C VAL A 404 26.98 -16.66 -5.05
N ALA A 405 25.90 -16.30 -5.75
CA ALA A 405 25.36 -17.12 -6.82
C ALA A 405 26.16 -16.87 -8.10
N VAL A 406 26.46 -17.91 -8.87
CA VAL A 406 27.15 -17.80 -10.17
C VAL A 406 26.14 -18.10 -11.26
N ARG A 407 25.97 -17.14 -12.17
CA ARG A 407 25.09 -17.28 -13.33
C ARG A 407 25.91 -17.19 -14.61
N GLU A 408 25.46 -17.88 -15.64
CA GLU A 408 26.10 -17.92 -16.95
C GLU A 408 25.11 -17.45 -18.00
N THR A 409 25.47 -16.42 -18.75
CA THR A 409 24.76 -16.03 -19.96
C THR A 409 25.50 -16.58 -21.16
N MET A 410 24.82 -17.45 -21.92
CA MET A 410 25.27 -17.96 -23.20
C MET A 410 24.65 -17.14 -24.33
N THR A 411 25.49 -16.65 -25.24
CA THR A 411 25.07 -15.98 -26.47
C THR A 411 25.45 -16.85 -27.65
N ILE A 412 24.49 -17.14 -28.53
CA ILE A 412 24.72 -17.86 -29.80
C ILE A 412 24.44 -16.89 -30.94
N GLU A 413 25.44 -16.64 -31.77
CA GLU A 413 25.29 -15.90 -33.02
C GLU A 413 25.11 -16.89 -34.17
N ILE A 414 24.00 -16.76 -34.89
CA ILE A 414 23.58 -17.62 -35.99
C ILE A 414 23.65 -16.79 -37.28
N ASP A 415 24.53 -17.20 -38.20
CA ASP A 415 24.60 -16.65 -39.54
C ASP A 415 23.59 -17.36 -40.44
N CYS A 416 22.63 -16.58 -40.93
CA CYS A 416 21.68 -16.98 -41.94
C CYS A 416 21.85 -16.08 -43.16
N LYS A 417 22.60 -16.54 -44.17
CA LYS A 417 22.84 -15.82 -45.43
C LYS A 417 23.46 -14.42 -45.21
N LEU A 418 24.52 -14.35 -44.38
CA LEU A 418 25.26 -13.13 -44.01
C LEU A 418 24.53 -12.19 -43.05
N GLU A 419 23.30 -12.52 -42.63
CA GLU A 419 22.57 -11.82 -41.58
C GLU A 419 22.72 -12.56 -40.26
N ILE A 420 23.08 -11.84 -39.20
CA ILE A 420 23.38 -12.43 -37.89
C ILE A 420 22.18 -12.30 -36.95
N PHE A 421 21.77 -13.45 -36.40
CA PHE A 421 20.74 -13.57 -35.38
C PHE A 421 21.36 -13.99 -34.06
N ILE A 422 20.86 -13.47 -32.94
CA ILE A 422 21.41 -13.65 -31.61
C ILE A 422 20.35 -14.32 -30.73
N ALA A 423 20.67 -15.52 -30.23
CA ALA A 423 19.95 -16.15 -29.13
C ALA A 423 20.73 -15.93 -27.83
N LYS A 424 20.03 -15.59 -26.74
CA LYS A 424 20.63 -15.41 -25.41
C LYS A 424 19.85 -16.23 -24.40
N GLY A 425 20.56 -17.06 -23.64
CA GLY A 425 19.99 -17.80 -22.52
C GLY A 425 20.83 -17.55 -21.28
N THR A 426 20.17 -17.41 -20.13
CA THR A 426 20.88 -17.28 -18.85
C THR A 426 20.43 -18.40 -17.92
N ARG A 427 21.40 -19.08 -17.33
CA ARG A 427 21.16 -20.13 -16.35
C ARG A 427 21.93 -19.95 -15.06
N THR A 428 21.46 -20.59 -14.01
CA THR A 428 22.17 -20.66 -12.73
C THR A 428 23.15 -21.83 -12.73
N VAL A 429 24.44 -21.52 -12.55
CA VAL A 429 25.53 -22.52 -12.46
C VAL A 429 25.73 -22.93 -11.00
N GLU A 430 25.77 -21.96 -10.09
CA GLU A 430 25.84 -22.17 -8.66
C GLU A 430 24.73 -21.37 -8.00
N GLU A 431 23.79 -22.06 -7.32
CA GLU A 431 22.61 -21.39 -6.72
C GLU A 431 23.00 -20.39 -5.63
N GLY A 432 24.11 -20.62 -4.90
CA GLY A 432 24.55 -19.74 -3.82
C GLY A 432 23.41 -19.34 -2.88
N TRP A 433 23.20 -18.05 -2.69
CA TRP A 433 22.14 -17.50 -1.85
C TRP A 433 20.72 -17.74 -2.36
N HIS A 434 20.52 -18.10 -3.64
CA HIS A 434 19.17 -18.30 -4.21
C HIS A 434 18.38 -19.33 -3.42
N ARG A 435 19.02 -20.42 -2.98
CA ARG A 435 18.36 -21.49 -2.20
C ARG A 435 17.69 -20.98 -0.92
N PHE A 436 18.28 -19.99 -0.26
CA PHE A 436 17.76 -19.41 0.97
C PHE A 436 16.57 -18.46 0.75
N TYR A 437 16.45 -17.90 -0.46
CA TYR A 437 15.43 -16.90 -0.79
C TYR A 437 14.32 -17.44 -1.71
N ARG A 438 14.32 -18.73 -2.08
CA ARG A 438 13.21 -19.34 -2.82
C ARG A 438 11.91 -19.35 -2.01
N PRO A 439 10.74 -19.10 -2.63
CA PRO A 439 10.50 -18.87 -4.07
C PRO A 439 10.60 -17.39 -4.47
N TYR A 440 11.14 -16.50 -3.63
CA TYR A 440 11.13 -15.06 -3.85
C TYR A 440 12.26 -14.57 -4.76
N VAL A 441 13.21 -15.42 -5.12
CA VAL A 441 14.23 -15.06 -6.11
C VAL A 441 13.56 -14.79 -7.46
N ASN A 442 13.82 -13.62 -8.03
CA ASN A 442 13.34 -13.28 -9.36
C ASN A 442 14.38 -13.75 -10.39
N ILE A 443 14.17 -14.92 -10.97
CA ILE A 443 15.09 -15.50 -11.95
C ILE A 443 14.31 -15.94 -13.18
N GLU A 444 14.76 -15.48 -14.35
CA GLU A 444 14.42 -16.06 -15.65
C GLU A 444 15.55 -17.03 -16.00
N GLU A 445 15.21 -18.32 -16.12
CA GLU A 445 16.10 -19.41 -16.54
C GLU A 445 15.77 -19.77 -17.98
N GLU A 446 16.75 -19.62 -18.86
CA GLU A 446 16.65 -20.02 -20.26
C GLU A 446 17.94 -20.74 -20.65
N GLU A 447 17.85 -22.06 -20.83
CA GLU A 447 18.99 -22.88 -21.24
C GLU A 447 19.04 -23.01 -22.76
N LEU A 448 20.19 -22.69 -23.33
CA LEU A 448 20.49 -22.90 -24.74
C LEU A 448 21.33 -24.16 -24.94
N PRO A 449 21.18 -24.87 -26.08
CA PRO A 449 21.97 -26.06 -26.36
C PRO A 449 23.47 -25.75 -26.45
N ALA A 450 24.30 -26.71 -26.04
CA ALA A 450 25.75 -26.61 -26.21
C ALA A 450 26.13 -26.73 -27.69
N VAL A 451 26.65 -25.65 -28.26
CA VAL A 451 27.02 -25.54 -29.68
C VAL A 451 28.46 -25.07 -29.84
N VAL A 452 29.03 -25.35 -31.02
CA VAL A 452 30.34 -24.84 -31.45
C VAL A 452 30.20 -24.11 -32.78
N LYS A 453 31.18 -23.27 -33.10
CA LYS A 453 31.25 -22.59 -34.39
C LYS A 453 31.16 -23.61 -35.54
N GLY A 454 30.28 -23.33 -36.50
CA GLY A 454 30.04 -24.19 -37.67
C GLY A 454 28.89 -25.18 -37.50
N ASP A 455 28.33 -25.37 -36.30
CA ASP A 455 27.15 -26.22 -36.10
C ASP A 455 25.98 -25.76 -36.99
N LYS A 456 25.29 -26.73 -37.61
CA LYS A 456 24.14 -26.46 -38.49
C LYS A 456 22.88 -26.18 -37.69
N VAL A 457 22.13 -25.17 -38.13
CA VAL A 457 20.83 -24.77 -37.59
C VAL A 457 19.76 -25.04 -38.65
N SER A 458 18.76 -25.85 -38.33
CA SER A 458 17.58 -26.04 -39.19
C SER A 458 16.65 -24.86 -38.98
N VAL A 459 16.49 -24.03 -40.00
CA VAL A 459 15.59 -22.86 -39.95
C VAL A 459 14.17 -23.34 -40.20
N LYS A 460 13.27 -23.14 -39.24
CA LYS A 460 11.86 -23.48 -39.37
C LYS A 460 11.04 -22.31 -39.87
N LYS A 461 11.27 -21.13 -39.28
CA LYS A 461 10.51 -19.93 -39.60
C LYS A 461 11.35 -18.69 -39.32
N ILE A 462 11.24 -17.70 -40.19
CA ILE A 462 11.74 -16.35 -39.93
C ILE A 462 10.53 -15.42 -39.96
N LYS A 463 10.39 -14.60 -38.92
CA LYS A 463 9.26 -13.67 -38.74
C LYS A 463 9.79 -12.25 -38.70
N MET A 464 8.99 -11.34 -39.24
CA MET A 464 9.17 -9.92 -39.01
C MET A 464 7.94 -9.41 -38.26
N ASP A 465 8.15 -8.97 -37.02
CA ASP A 465 7.12 -8.37 -36.20
C ASP A 465 7.18 -6.86 -36.35
N ALA A 466 6.05 -6.25 -36.71
CA ALA A 466 5.85 -4.81 -36.57
C ALA A 466 5.42 -4.52 -35.14
N LYS A 467 6.22 -3.72 -34.42
CA LYS A 467 5.98 -3.33 -33.02
C LYS A 467 6.01 -1.82 -32.90
N GLU A 468 5.55 -1.32 -31.76
CA GLU A 468 5.60 0.09 -31.44
C GLU A 468 6.21 0.30 -30.06
N THR A 469 6.99 1.38 -29.92
CA THR A 469 7.52 1.77 -28.60
C THR A 469 6.38 1.98 -27.61
N GLN A 470 6.58 1.62 -26.35
CA GLN A 470 5.56 1.74 -25.31
C GLN A 470 5.84 2.93 -24.40
N PRO A 471 4.80 3.60 -23.88
CA PRO A 471 4.99 4.70 -22.94
C PRO A 471 5.65 4.21 -21.63
N PRO A 472 6.25 5.11 -20.83
CA PRO A 472 6.79 4.74 -19.53
C PRO A 472 5.69 4.12 -18.65
N LYS A 473 6.04 3.11 -17.86
CA LYS A 473 5.07 2.46 -16.97
C LYS A 473 4.61 3.44 -15.89
N ARG A 474 3.30 3.43 -15.58
CA ARG A 474 2.75 4.11 -14.40
C ARG A 474 3.43 3.58 -13.13
N TYR A 475 3.48 4.42 -12.10
CA TYR A 475 3.93 3.98 -10.79
C TYR A 475 2.92 2.99 -10.18
N THR A 476 3.40 2.00 -9.45
CA THR A 476 2.64 1.23 -8.46
C THR A 476 2.87 1.82 -7.06
N PRO A 477 2.07 1.44 -6.04
CA PRO A 477 2.32 1.84 -4.64
C PRO A 477 3.75 1.56 -4.15
N ALA A 478 4.37 0.46 -4.60
CA ALA A 478 5.75 0.15 -4.28
C ALA A 478 6.75 1.08 -4.98
N SER A 479 6.59 1.30 -6.30
CA SER A 479 7.54 2.13 -7.05
C SER A 479 7.44 3.62 -6.69
N ILE A 480 6.26 4.13 -6.33
CA ILE A 480 6.13 5.54 -5.90
C ILE A 480 6.83 5.77 -4.56
N ILE A 481 6.74 4.83 -3.60
CA ILE A 481 7.45 4.97 -2.32
C ILE A 481 8.97 4.95 -2.54
N ARG A 482 9.46 4.10 -3.44
CA ARG A 482 10.88 4.08 -3.82
C ARG A 482 11.33 5.40 -4.45
N GLU A 483 10.49 6.01 -5.28
CA GLU A 483 10.77 7.32 -5.88
C GLU A 483 10.75 8.45 -4.84
N LEU A 484 9.80 8.44 -3.90
CA LEU A 484 9.75 9.41 -2.80
C LEU A 484 10.98 9.29 -1.88
N GLU A 485 11.42 8.07 -1.58
CA GLU A 485 12.65 7.84 -0.82
C GLU A 485 13.87 8.39 -1.57
N LYS A 486 14.00 8.08 -2.87
CA LYS A 486 15.11 8.55 -3.70
C LYS A 486 15.21 10.08 -3.73
N ARG A 487 14.07 10.78 -3.65
CA ARG A 487 13.99 12.25 -3.65
C ARG A 487 14.00 12.87 -2.25
N ASN A 488 14.18 12.08 -1.19
CA ASN A 488 14.11 12.52 0.20
C ASN A 488 12.80 13.25 0.56
N LEU A 489 11.66 12.72 0.08
CA LEU A 489 10.33 13.26 0.33
C LEU A 489 9.58 12.38 1.35
N GLY A 490 9.32 12.95 2.53
CA GLY A 490 8.75 12.24 3.68
C GLY A 490 9.70 11.19 4.27
N THR A 491 9.28 10.55 5.35
CA THR A 491 10.10 9.58 6.10
C THR A 491 9.71 8.14 5.77
N LYS A 492 10.56 7.19 6.18
CA LYS A 492 10.30 5.74 6.09
C LYS A 492 8.91 5.34 6.59
N ALA A 493 8.39 6.01 7.63
CA ALA A 493 7.10 5.69 8.24
C ALA A 493 5.89 6.41 7.59
N THR A 494 6.09 7.56 6.92
CA THR A 494 4.96 8.40 6.47
C THR A 494 4.62 8.25 4.98
N ARG A 495 5.57 7.82 4.13
CA ARG A 495 5.39 7.74 2.67
C ARG A 495 4.18 6.89 2.26
N SER A 496 3.96 5.74 2.89
CA SER A 496 2.82 4.88 2.57
C SER A 496 1.47 5.52 2.93
N GLU A 497 1.41 6.27 4.03
CA GLU A 497 0.19 6.99 4.45
C GLU A 497 -0.10 8.19 3.55
N ILE A 498 0.94 8.88 3.07
CA ILE A 498 0.83 9.98 2.10
C ILE A 498 0.21 9.47 0.79
N VAL A 499 0.71 8.35 0.26
CA VAL A 499 0.18 7.74 -0.96
C VAL A 499 -1.28 7.30 -0.75
N ASP A 500 -1.59 6.65 0.36
CA ASP A 500 -2.97 6.25 0.70
C ASP A 500 -3.91 7.47 0.80
N THR A 501 -3.42 8.59 1.33
CA THR A 501 -4.21 9.83 1.39
C THR A 501 -4.55 10.37 -0.01
N LEU A 502 -3.62 10.30 -0.97
CA LEU A 502 -3.90 10.71 -2.36
C LEU A 502 -5.04 9.89 -2.98
N PHE A 503 -5.09 8.57 -2.70
CA PHE A 503 -6.20 7.70 -3.10
C PHE A 503 -7.50 8.09 -2.40
N GLN A 504 -7.48 8.26 -1.08
CA GLN A 504 -8.68 8.62 -0.31
C GLN A 504 -9.29 9.97 -0.73
N ARG A 505 -8.46 10.91 -1.19
CA ARG A 505 -8.91 12.22 -1.72
C ARG A 505 -9.37 12.17 -3.17
N GLY A 506 -9.15 11.05 -3.87
CA GLY A 506 -9.54 10.87 -5.27
C GLY A 506 -8.65 11.63 -6.25
N TYR A 507 -7.42 11.99 -5.85
CA TYR A 507 -6.43 12.56 -6.79
C TYR A 507 -5.81 11.49 -7.69
N VAL A 508 -5.77 10.26 -7.20
CA VAL A 508 -5.25 9.10 -7.93
C VAL A 508 -6.16 7.89 -7.75
N ASP A 509 -6.15 6.96 -8.71
CA ASP A 509 -6.88 5.69 -8.65
C ASP A 509 -6.06 4.58 -9.35
N GLY A 510 -6.50 3.32 -9.22
CA GLY A 510 -5.92 2.17 -9.91
C GLY A 510 -4.75 1.50 -9.19
N LYS A 511 -4.42 0.28 -9.64
CA LYS A 511 -3.26 -0.49 -9.14
C LYS A 511 -1.95 0.03 -9.75
N SER A 512 -1.99 0.25 -11.06
CA SER A 512 -1.07 1.13 -11.76
C SER A 512 -1.61 2.53 -11.58
N ILE A 513 -0.99 3.30 -10.70
CA ILE A 513 -1.49 4.59 -10.20
C ILE A 513 -1.68 5.54 -11.37
N GLU A 514 -2.94 5.89 -11.63
CA GLU A 514 -3.36 6.87 -12.61
C GLU A 514 -3.75 8.16 -11.88
N ALA A 515 -3.27 9.30 -12.39
CA ALA A 515 -3.73 10.59 -11.91
C ALA A 515 -5.14 10.87 -12.45
N THR A 516 -6.10 11.12 -11.56
CA THR A 516 -7.46 11.49 -11.96
C THR A 516 -7.44 12.89 -12.57
N ASN A 517 -8.49 13.25 -13.34
CA ASN A 517 -8.60 14.61 -13.87
C ASN A 517 -8.56 15.66 -12.74
N LEU A 518 -9.17 15.36 -11.58
CA LEU A 518 -9.06 16.17 -10.38
C LEU A 518 -7.61 16.33 -9.91
N GLY A 519 -6.84 15.24 -9.84
CA GLY A 519 -5.43 15.29 -9.42
C GLY A 519 -4.59 16.13 -10.38
N ILE A 520 -4.74 15.92 -11.69
CA ILE A 520 -4.04 16.65 -12.74
C ILE A 520 -4.37 18.15 -12.67
N LYS A 521 -5.66 18.50 -12.67
CA LYS A 521 -6.09 19.89 -12.61
C LYS A 521 -5.74 20.56 -11.30
N THR A 522 -5.82 19.84 -10.18
CA THR A 522 -5.35 20.36 -8.89
C THR A 522 -3.89 20.75 -8.96
N LEU A 523 -3.03 19.89 -9.53
CA LEU A 523 -1.62 20.24 -9.70
C LEU A 523 -1.45 21.42 -10.66
N GLU A 524 -2.05 21.38 -11.85
CA GLU A 524 -1.91 22.45 -12.85
C GLU A 524 -2.33 23.82 -12.31
N THR A 525 -3.46 23.89 -11.61
CA THR A 525 -3.96 25.09 -10.95
C THR A 525 -2.99 25.57 -9.86
N LEU A 526 -2.44 24.66 -9.05
CA LEU A 526 -1.49 25.02 -8.00
C LEU A 526 -0.14 25.47 -8.59
N GLU A 527 0.39 24.80 -9.61
CA GLU A 527 1.62 25.22 -10.30
C GLU A 527 1.48 26.59 -10.96
N LYS A 528 0.32 26.85 -11.56
CA LYS A 528 0.03 28.11 -12.25
C LYS A 528 -0.09 29.29 -11.28
N HIS A 529 -0.83 29.11 -10.18
CA HIS A 529 -1.22 30.23 -9.31
C HIS A 529 -0.45 30.30 -7.99
N CYS A 530 0.15 29.19 -7.53
CA CYS A 530 0.81 29.10 -6.23
C CYS A 530 1.91 28.00 -6.21
N PRO A 531 2.95 28.08 -7.08
CA PRO A 531 3.88 26.97 -7.32
C PRO A 531 4.66 26.50 -6.08
N LYS A 532 4.96 27.43 -5.15
CA LYS A 532 5.65 27.13 -3.89
C LYS A 532 4.95 26.05 -3.04
N ILE A 533 3.63 25.84 -3.21
CA ILE A 533 2.87 24.85 -2.42
C ILE A 533 3.19 23.40 -2.79
N VAL A 534 3.70 23.15 -4.00
CA VAL A 534 4.07 21.82 -4.53
C VAL A 534 5.58 21.67 -4.73
N ASP A 535 6.36 22.58 -4.16
CA ASP A 535 7.81 22.59 -4.32
C ASP A 535 8.49 21.45 -3.53
N GLU A 536 9.21 20.61 -4.25
CA GLU A 536 10.03 19.55 -3.67
C GLU A 536 11.19 20.13 -2.84
N ALA A 537 11.79 21.25 -3.26
CA ALA A 537 12.96 21.82 -2.59
C ALA A 537 12.60 22.35 -1.20
N LEU A 538 11.50 23.10 -1.08
CA LEU A 538 10.94 23.51 0.21
C LEU A 538 10.69 22.30 1.14
N THR A 539 10.14 21.22 0.58
CA THR A 539 9.84 20.00 1.35
C THR A 539 11.11 19.32 1.86
N ARG A 540 12.13 19.16 1.00
CA ARG A 540 13.43 18.60 1.38
C ARG A 540 14.14 19.46 2.42
N GLY A 541 14.12 20.79 2.25
CA GLY A 541 14.72 21.70 3.21
C GLY A 541 14.16 21.50 4.62
N PHE A 542 12.84 21.33 4.77
CA PHE A 542 12.26 21.01 6.07
C PHE A 542 12.64 19.61 6.60
N GLU A 543 12.87 18.62 5.74
CA GLU A 543 13.40 17.31 6.20
C GLU A 543 14.83 17.44 6.72
N GLU A 544 15.66 18.23 6.05
CA GLU A 544 17.04 18.54 6.47
C GLU A 544 17.04 19.32 7.79
N ASP A 545 16.16 20.32 7.94
CA ASP A 545 15.98 21.09 9.18
C ASP A 545 15.65 20.14 10.37
N MET A 546 14.87 19.06 10.16
CA MET A 546 14.56 18.10 11.25
C MET A 546 15.78 17.30 11.68
N GLU A 547 16.66 16.93 10.74
CA GLU A 547 17.91 16.24 11.04
C GLU A 547 18.87 17.17 11.80
N LEU A 548 18.94 18.46 11.42
CA LEU A 548 19.72 19.48 12.13
C LEU A 548 19.21 19.70 13.56
N ILE A 549 17.89 19.71 13.80
CA ILE A 549 17.32 19.77 15.15
C ILE A 549 17.73 18.52 15.95
N ARG A 550 17.65 17.33 15.34
CA ARG A 550 18.02 16.08 16.02
C ARG A 550 19.48 16.07 16.45
N GLU A 551 20.36 16.67 15.64
CA GLU A 551 21.79 16.82 15.93
C GLU A 551 22.11 18.00 16.88
N GLY A 552 21.11 18.79 17.27
CA GLY A 552 21.29 19.99 18.11
C GLY A 552 21.95 21.17 17.39
N LYS A 553 22.00 21.15 16.06
CA LYS A 553 22.61 22.20 15.21
C LYS A 553 21.65 23.34 14.88
N GLU A 554 20.35 23.12 15.01
CA GLU A 554 19.31 24.13 14.78
C GLU A 554 18.23 24.06 15.85
N LYS A 555 17.58 25.20 16.16
CA LYS A 555 16.53 25.26 17.18
C LYS A 555 15.13 25.12 16.55
N PRO A 556 14.20 24.39 17.19
CA PRO A 556 12.81 24.28 16.75
C PRO A 556 12.15 25.62 16.39
N GLU A 557 12.35 26.64 17.22
CA GLU A 557 11.69 27.95 17.05
C GLU A 557 12.10 28.61 15.73
N GLN A 558 13.37 28.49 15.33
CA GLN A 558 13.90 29.07 14.10
C GLN A 558 13.27 28.42 12.86
N VAL A 559 13.17 27.08 12.88
CA VAL A 559 12.54 26.31 11.79
C VAL A 559 11.05 26.61 11.69
N LEU A 560 10.35 26.73 12.83
CA LEU A 560 8.94 27.10 12.85
C LEU A 560 8.72 28.54 12.38
N ASP A 561 9.60 29.49 12.69
CA ASP A 561 9.53 30.87 12.17
C ASP A 561 9.74 30.91 10.66
N LYS A 562 10.74 30.18 10.15
CA LYS A 562 10.98 30.01 8.71
C LYS A 562 9.73 29.46 8.02
N ALA A 563 9.10 28.43 8.61
CA ALA A 563 7.87 27.86 8.08
C ALA A 563 6.67 28.81 8.13
N ARG A 564 6.48 29.55 9.24
CA ARG A 564 5.42 30.56 9.36
C ARG A 564 5.52 31.61 8.25
N LYS A 565 6.73 32.12 7.99
CA LYS A 565 6.99 33.09 6.91
C LYS A 565 6.68 32.50 5.55
N ALA A 566 7.24 31.32 5.23
CA ALA A 566 7.01 30.65 3.95
C ALA A 566 5.51 30.35 3.71
N ILE A 567 4.80 29.84 4.71
CA ILE A 567 3.36 29.53 4.60
C ILE A 567 2.55 30.82 4.43
N THR A 568 2.91 31.90 5.13
CA THR A 568 2.21 33.19 4.99
C THR A 568 2.34 33.72 3.57
N GLU A 569 3.55 33.75 3.01
CA GLU A 569 3.77 34.13 1.61
C GLU A 569 2.94 33.29 0.63
N ILE A 570 2.96 31.96 0.80
CA ILE A 570 2.20 31.01 -0.03
C ILE A 570 0.70 31.30 0.05
N ILE A 571 0.17 31.53 1.26
CA ILE A 571 -1.25 31.81 1.47
C ILE A 571 -1.65 33.17 0.90
N ASP A 572 -0.78 34.18 0.99
CA ASP A 572 -1.04 35.50 0.42
C ASP A 572 -1.08 35.44 -1.10
N ASP A 573 -0.17 34.70 -1.74
CA ASP A 573 -0.21 34.43 -3.18
C ASP A 573 -1.45 33.64 -3.57
N PHE A 574 -1.82 32.61 -2.79
CA PHE A 574 -3.05 31.85 -3.02
C PHE A 574 -4.30 32.73 -2.97
N LYS A 575 -4.39 33.64 -1.98
CA LYS A 575 -5.53 34.55 -1.80
C LYS A 575 -5.71 35.51 -2.98
N LYS A 576 -4.64 35.93 -3.64
CA LYS A 576 -4.70 36.77 -4.86
C LYS A 576 -5.45 36.09 -6.01
N HIS A 577 -5.43 34.76 -6.05
CA HIS A 577 -6.01 33.93 -7.12
C HIS A 577 -7.10 32.98 -6.63
N GLU A 578 -7.66 33.21 -5.44
CA GLU A 578 -8.56 32.24 -4.78
C GLU A 578 -9.82 31.94 -5.60
N LYS A 579 -10.36 32.94 -6.32
CA LYS A 579 -11.57 32.77 -7.14
C LYS A 579 -11.28 31.92 -8.37
N GLU A 580 -10.19 32.19 -9.05
CA GLU A 580 -9.73 31.49 -10.25
C GLU A 580 -9.42 30.03 -9.90
N ILE A 581 -8.64 29.82 -8.83
CA ILE A 581 -8.34 28.49 -8.29
C ILE A 581 -9.65 27.75 -7.96
N GLY A 582 -10.58 28.40 -7.25
CA GLY A 582 -11.85 27.80 -6.87
C GLY A 582 -12.68 27.33 -8.06
N LYS A 583 -12.73 28.15 -9.12
CA LYS A 583 -13.46 27.83 -10.36
C LYS A 583 -12.81 26.65 -11.10
N GLU A 584 -11.50 26.70 -11.34
CA GLU A 584 -10.77 25.63 -12.04
C GLU A 584 -10.90 24.28 -11.28
N LEU A 585 -10.78 24.29 -9.95
CA LEU A 585 -10.94 23.09 -9.13
C LEU A 585 -12.37 22.56 -9.09
N LEU A 586 -13.37 23.44 -9.10
CA LEU A 586 -14.78 23.05 -9.13
C LEU A 586 -15.12 22.37 -10.46
N GLU A 587 -14.72 22.95 -11.58
CA GLU A 587 -14.89 22.40 -12.92
C GLU A 587 -14.26 20.99 -13.00
N ALA A 588 -12.99 20.86 -12.62
CA ALA A 588 -12.29 19.57 -12.59
C ALA A 588 -12.95 18.53 -11.68
N ASN A 589 -13.50 18.96 -10.54
CA ASN A 589 -14.21 18.09 -9.63
C ASN A 589 -15.53 17.59 -10.23
N ILE A 590 -16.29 18.47 -10.89
CA ILE A 590 -17.53 18.10 -11.59
C ILE A 590 -17.20 17.11 -12.71
N GLU A 591 -16.22 17.42 -13.57
CA GLU A 591 -15.79 16.55 -14.66
C GLU A 591 -15.36 15.16 -14.17
N THR A 592 -14.55 15.11 -13.11
CA THR A 592 -14.09 13.83 -12.52
C THR A 592 -15.27 13.03 -11.97
N ARG A 593 -16.17 13.68 -11.23
CA ARG A 593 -17.36 13.02 -10.67
C ARG A 593 -18.28 12.51 -11.77
N ASP A 594 -18.50 13.31 -12.80
CA ASP A 594 -19.40 13.00 -13.90
C ASP A 594 -18.81 11.85 -14.73
N ALA A 595 -17.51 11.86 -15.04
CA ALA A 595 -16.82 10.74 -15.68
C ALA A 595 -16.92 9.43 -14.86
N MET A 596 -16.79 9.50 -13.53
CA MET A 596 -16.89 8.33 -12.65
C MET A 596 -18.33 7.83 -12.43
N SER A 597 -19.34 8.65 -12.70
CA SER A 597 -20.74 8.33 -12.41
C SER A 597 -21.60 8.13 -13.66
N THR A 598 -21.20 8.65 -14.81
CA THR A 598 -21.93 8.51 -16.07
C THR A 598 -21.91 7.05 -16.54
N LEU A 599 -23.11 6.53 -16.79
CA LEU A 599 -23.37 5.18 -17.27
C LEU A 599 -23.53 5.17 -18.80
N GLY A 600 -24.03 6.26 -19.36
CA GLY A 600 -24.31 6.41 -20.78
C GLY A 600 -25.52 7.29 -21.02
N GLU A 601 -25.98 7.35 -22.27
CA GLU A 601 -27.17 8.12 -22.65
C GLU A 601 -28.43 7.61 -21.95
N CYS A 602 -29.36 8.52 -21.64
CA CYS A 602 -30.63 8.20 -21.06
C CYS A 602 -31.54 7.56 -22.11
N PRO A 603 -31.95 6.30 -21.93
CA PRO A 603 -32.75 5.59 -22.93
C PRO A 603 -34.18 6.14 -23.05
N LYS A 604 -34.62 6.97 -22.10
CA LYS A 604 -35.98 7.56 -22.10
C LYS A 604 -36.03 8.90 -22.83
N CYS A 605 -35.14 9.84 -22.51
CA CYS A 605 -35.16 11.18 -23.14
C CYS A 605 -34.16 11.33 -24.27
N LYS A 606 -33.15 10.45 -24.39
CA LYS A 606 -32.06 10.48 -25.37
C LYS A 606 -31.18 11.76 -25.38
N GLU A 607 -31.58 12.80 -24.67
CA GLU A 607 -30.82 14.05 -24.58
C GLU A 607 -30.00 14.18 -23.29
N GLY A 608 -30.35 13.41 -22.26
CA GLY A 608 -29.64 13.42 -20.97
C GLY A 608 -28.74 12.20 -20.80
N GLN A 609 -27.88 12.23 -19.77
CA GLN A 609 -27.04 11.09 -19.39
C GLN A 609 -27.53 10.46 -18.09
N LEU A 610 -27.49 9.13 -18.00
CA LEU A 610 -27.69 8.42 -16.74
C LEU A 610 -26.42 8.50 -15.90
N GLN A 611 -26.55 8.96 -14.67
CA GLN A 611 -25.47 9.06 -13.69
C GLN A 611 -25.81 8.29 -12.42
N ILE A 612 -24.81 7.65 -11.82
CA ILE A 612 -24.91 7.08 -10.48
C ILE A 612 -24.99 8.22 -9.45
N ARG A 613 -26.08 8.28 -8.71
CA ARG A 613 -26.31 9.22 -7.60
C ARG A 613 -26.50 8.46 -6.28
N LYS A 614 -26.28 9.15 -5.17
CA LYS A 614 -26.55 8.62 -3.82
C LYS A 614 -27.77 9.33 -3.23
N GLY A 615 -28.71 8.54 -2.72
CA GLY A 615 -29.90 9.03 -2.02
C GLY A 615 -30.05 8.37 -0.65
N LYS A 616 -31.18 8.63 0.02
CA LYS A 616 -31.49 8.09 1.35
C LYS A 616 -31.45 6.56 1.42
N PHE A 617 -31.80 5.88 0.32
CA PHE A 617 -31.90 4.42 0.23
C PHE A 617 -30.70 3.75 -0.46
N GLY A 618 -29.59 4.47 -0.62
CA GLY A 618 -28.38 3.98 -1.28
C GLY A 618 -28.17 4.57 -2.67
N ALA A 619 -27.30 3.92 -3.45
CA ALA A 619 -27.01 4.35 -4.81
C ALA A 619 -28.19 4.06 -5.75
N PHE A 620 -28.39 4.92 -6.74
CA PHE A 620 -29.37 4.75 -7.82
C PHE A 620 -28.85 5.42 -9.09
N ALA A 621 -29.27 4.97 -10.27
CA ALA A 621 -28.97 5.67 -11.52
C ALA A 621 -30.09 6.68 -11.80
N ALA A 622 -29.76 7.88 -12.25
CA ALA A 622 -30.73 8.91 -12.58
C ALA A 622 -30.29 9.75 -13.79
N CYS A 623 -31.26 10.23 -14.57
CA CYS A 623 -30.98 11.17 -15.64
C CYS A 623 -30.49 12.51 -15.07
N ASN A 624 -29.44 13.08 -15.66
CA ASN A 624 -28.90 14.37 -15.25
C ASN A 624 -29.80 15.58 -15.62
N LYS A 625 -30.72 15.43 -16.59
CA LYS A 625 -31.73 16.44 -16.98
C LYS A 625 -32.94 16.52 -16.04
N TYR A 626 -32.80 16.22 -14.75
CA TYR A 626 -33.90 16.47 -13.80
C TYR A 626 -34.10 17.99 -13.62
N PRO A 627 -35.33 18.54 -13.61
CA PRO A 627 -36.63 17.87 -13.50
C PRO A 627 -37.28 17.38 -14.81
N ASP A 628 -36.76 17.80 -15.97
CA ASP A 628 -37.34 17.51 -17.30
C ASP A 628 -37.36 16.00 -17.60
N CYS A 629 -36.37 15.26 -17.11
CA CYS A 629 -36.32 13.80 -17.18
C CYS A 629 -36.21 13.18 -15.78
N LYS A 630 -37.32 12.57 -15.31
CA LYS A 630 -37.39 11.90 -14.00
C LYS A 630 -36.98 10.41 -14.02
N THR A 631 -36.27 9.98 -15.07
CA THR A 631 -35.85 8.57 -15.22
C THR A 631 -34.88 8.19 -14.12
N THR A 632 -35.20 7.11 -13.40
CA THR A 632 -34.33 6.53 -12.37
C THR A 632 -34.33 5.01 -12.44
N PHE A 633 -33.23 4.38 -12.01
CA PHE A 633 -33.10 2.94 -11.86
C PHE A 633 -32.48 2.61 -10.50
N SER A 634 -33.02 1.61 -9.82
CA SER A 634 -32.48 1.17 -8.53
C SER A 634 -31.18 0.40 -8.71
N LEU A 635 -30.20 0.65 -7.84
CA LEU A 635 -28.95 -0.09 -7.78
C LEU A 635 -28.85 -0.86 -6.45
N PRO A 636 -28.03 -1.93 -6.36
CA PRO A 636 -27.90 -2.69 -5.13
C PRO A 636 -27.26 -1.84 -4.03
N GLY A 637 -27.97 -1.67 -2.91
CA GLY A 637 -27.52 -0.85 -1.78
C GLY A 637 -26.28 -1.39 -1.04
N ASN A 638 -26.07 -2.71 -1.06
CA ASN A 638 -24.93 -3.38 -0.40
C ASN A 638 -23.78 -3.67 -1.37
N ALA A 639 -23.50 -2.77 -2.31
CA ALA A 639 -22.41 -2.92 -3.27
C ALA A 639 -21.79 -1.56 -3.63
N ILE A 640 -20.49 -1.57 -3.94
CA ILE A 640 -19.85 -0.45 -4.63
C ILE A 640 -20.23 -0.59 -6.10
N ILE A 641 -20.89 0.43 -6.65
CA ILE A 641 -21.30 0.46 -8.06
C ILE A 641 -20.33 1.33 -8.84
N LYS A 642 -19.84 0.80 -9.96
CA LYS A 642 -19.07 1.53 -10.95
C LYS A 642 -19.74 1.40 -12.32
N PRO A 643 -19.59 2.37 -13.23
CA PRO A 643 -19.90 2.15 -14.64
C PRO A 643 -19.09 0.96 -15.17
N ALA A 644 -19.71 0.07 -15.95
CA ALA A 644 -18.97 -1.03 -16.59
C ALA A 644 -18.28 -0.60 -17.89
N GLY A 645 -18.50 0.65 -18.34
CA GLY A 645 -17.91 1.19 -19.56
C GLY A 645 -18.45 0.57 -20.85
N LYS A 646 -19.54 -0.19 -20.79
CA LYS A 646 -20.14 -0.88 -21.94
C LYS A 646 -21.66 -0.87 -21.90
N MET A 647 -22.27 -1.06 -23.07
CA MET A 647 -23.70 -1.25 -23.23
C MET A 647 -24.05 -2.74 -23.26
N CYS A 648 -25.29 -3.07 -22.91
CA CYS A 648 -25.83 -4.42 -22.99
C CYS A 648 -25.97 -4.83 -24.46
N GLU A 649 -25.39 -5.96 -24.86
CA GLU A 649 -25.43 -6.46 -26.24
C GLU A 649 -26.87 -6.74 -26.73
N THR A 650 -27.79 -7.07 -25.82
CA THR A 650 -29.17 -7.45 -26.17
C THR A 650 -30.14 -6.27 -26.25
N CYS A 651 -29.99 -5.24 -25.42
CA CYS A 651 -30.95 -4.15 -25.34
C CYS A 651 -30.34 -2.75 -25.36
N SER A 652 -29.02 -2.65 -25.55
CA SER A 652 -28.26 -1.40 -25.66
C SER A 652 -28.38 -0.45 -24.46
N PHE A 653 -28.84 -0.95 -23.31
CA PHE A 653 -28.83 -0.18 -22.06
C PHE A 653 -27.46 -0.20 -21.40
N PRO A 654 -27.10 0.84 -20.64
CA PRO A 654 -25.84 0.83 -19.90
C PRO A 654 -25.70 -0.35 -18.92
N MET A 655 -24.50 -0.89 -18.86
CA MET A 655 -24.11 -1.93 -17.90
C MET A 655 -23.44 -1.28 -16.67
N VAL A 656 -23.68 -1.89 -15.51
CA VAL A 656 -23.08 -1.48 -14.23
C VAL A 656 -22.32 -2.64 -13.61
N LEU A 657 -21.20 -2.33 -12.98
CA LEU A 657 -20.38 -3.24 -12.21
C LEU A 657 -20.71 -3.09 -10.72
N ALA A 658 -21.17 -4.16 -10.07
CA ALA A 658 -21.35 -4.25 -8.63
C ALA A 658 -20.22 -5.06 -7.99
N ILE A 659 -19.53 -4.43 -7.05
CA ILE A 659 -18.45 -5.03 -6.26
C ILE A 659 -18.96 -5.20 -4.83
N LYS A 660 -18.97 -6.44 -4.34
CA LYS A 660 -19.31 -6.78 -2.94
C LYS A 660 -18.10 -7.41 -2.27
N ARG A 661 -18.07 -7.34 -0.94
CA ARG A 661 -16.97 -7.94 -0.14
C ARG A 661 -17.00 -9.46 -0.30
N ALA A 662 -15.85 -10.07 -0.57
CA ALA A 662 -15.65 -11.52 -0.70
C ALA A 662 -16.31 -12.23 -1.90
N THR A 663 -16.95 -11.50 -2.83
CA THR A 663 -17.51 -12.09 -4.07
C THR A 663 -16.83 -11.52 -5.31
N LYS A 664 -16.84 -12.27 -6.40
CA LYS A 664 -16.38 -11.76 -7.71
C LYS A 664 -17.23 -10.54 -8.12
N PRO A 665 -16.62 -9.47 -8.67
CA PRO A 665 -17.37 -8.36 -9.26
C PRO A 665 -18.35 -8.87 -10.32
N MET A 666 -19.58 -8.36 -10.30
CA MET A 666 -20.64 -8.78 -11.21
C MET A 666 -21.14 -7.61 -12.03
N GLU A 667 -21.30 -7.83 -13.33
CA GLU A 667 -21.89 -6.86 -14.24
C GLU A 667 -23.37 -7.19 -14.46
N PHE A 668 -24.21 -6.18 -14.57
CA PHE A 668 -25.61 -6.38 -14.93
C PHE A 668 -26.15 -5.18 -15.71
N CYS A 669 -27.14 -5.46 -16.57
CA CYS A 669 -27.84 -4.45 -17.36
C CYS A 669 -28.73 -3.59 -16.46
N LEU A 670 -28.76 -2.27 -16.65
CA LEU A 670 -29.68 -1.40 -15.91
C LEU A 670 -31.15 -1.62 -16.26
N ASN A 671 -31.45 -2.08 -17.47
CA ASN A 671 -32.82 -2.27 -17.92
C ASN A 671 -33.53 -3.35 -17.08
N PRO A 672 -34.60 -3.03 -16.34
CA PRO A 672 -35.38 -4.05 -15.62
C PRO A 672 -36.12 -5.02 -16.56
N LYS A 673 -36.36 -4.60 -17.81
CA LYS A 673 -37.04 -5.37 -18.87
C LYS A 673 -36.06 -6.00 -19.87
N CYS A 674 -34.78 -6.15 -19.49
CA CYS A 674 -33.80 -6.77 -20.38
C CYS A 674 -34.20 -8.24 -20.66
N PRO A 675 -34.17 -8.71 -21.90
CA PRO A 675 -34.48 -10.11 -22.22
C PRO A 675 -33.62 -11.11 -21.45
N THR A 676 -32.34 -10.78 -21.19
CA THR A 676 -31.42 -11.62 -20.39
C THR A 676 -31.81 -11.75 -18.91
N LYS A 677 -32.81 -11.00 -18.44
CA LYS A 677 -33.37 -11.09 -17.07
C LYS A 677 -34.69 -11.84 -17.01
N HIS A 678 -35.15 -12.33 -18.16
CA HIS A 678 -36.37 -13.12 -18.29
C HIS A 678 -35.98 -14.57 -18.61
N VAL A 679 -36.64 -15.50 -17.92
CA VAL A 679 -36.45 -16.94 -18.14
C VAL A 679 -37.45 -17.36 -19.21
N GLU A 680 -36.95 -17.93 -20.30
CA GLU A 680 -37.75 -18.53 -21.36
C GLU A 680 -37.93 -20.04 -21.09
N GLY A 681 -38.70 -20.74 -21.91
CA GLY A 681 -38.92 -22.19 -21.74
C GLY A 681 -39.91 -22.59 -20.64
N GLU A 682 -39.78 -23.82 -20.14
CA GLU A 682 -40.71 -24.44 -19.18
C GLU A 682 -40.69 -23.73 -17.81
N ALA A 683 -39.51 -23.36 -17.31
CA ALA A 683 -39.35 -22.56 -16.11
C ALA A 683 -40.00 -21.17 -16.22
N GLY A 684 -39.98 -20.56 -17.41
CA GLY A 684 -40.67 -19.30 -17.67
C GLY A 684 -42.20 -19.41 -17.67
N ARG A 685 -42.75 -20.56 -18.14
CA ARG A 685 -44.18 -20.87 -18.09
C ARG A 685 -44.65 -21.14 -16.67
N GLU A 686 -43.90 -21.93 -15.91
CA GLU A 686 -44.17 -22.21 -14.50
C GLU A 686 -44.12 -20.94 -13.65
N ALA A 687 -43.13 -20.06 -13.86
CA ALA A 687 -43.06 -18.77 -13.18
C ALA A 687 -44.31 -17.89 -13.42
N LYS A 688 -44.82 -17.88 -14.65
CA LYS A 688 -46.04 -17.14 -15.00
C LYS A 688 -47.28 -17.76 -14.35
N ALA A 689 -47.38 -19.08 -14.29
CA ALA A 689 -48.47 -19.78 -13.63
C ALA A 689 -48.47 -19.52 -12.10
N VAL A 690 -47.31 -19.59 -11.45
CA VAL A 690 -47.15 -19.24 -10.03
C VAL A 690 -47.50 -17.77 -9.77
N ALA A 691 -47.12 -16.84 -10.65
CA ALA A 691 -47.45 -15.42 -10.51
C ALA A 691 -48.95 -15.11 -10.68
N LYS A 692 -49.67 -15.94 -11.45
CA LYS A 692 -51.12 -15.84 -11.63
C LYS A 692 -51.92 -16.60 -10.57
N GLY A 693 -51.27 -17.33 -9.67
CA GLY A 693 -51.92 -18.19 -8.68
C GLY A 693 -52.46 -19.50 -9.25
N GLU A 694 -52.08 -19.86 -10.47
CA GLU A 694 -52.50 -21.12 -11.15
C GLU A 694 -51.70 -22.32 -10.60
N VAL A 695 -50.53 -22.10 -10.01
CA VAL A 695 -49.67 -23.11 -9.39
C VAL A 695 -49.19 -22.60 -8.03
N GLU A 696 -49.44 -23.36 -6.96
CA GLU A 696 -48.97 -23.04 -5.62
C GLU A 696 -47.79 -23.93 -5.23
N LYS A 697 -46.66 -23.31 -4.88
CA LYS A 697 -45.49 -24.02 -4.32
C LYS A 697 -45.34 -23.65 -2.85
N GLU A 698 -45.19 -24.65 -1.99
CA GLU A 698 -44.90 -24.42 -0.58
C GLU A 698 -43.43 -24.04 -0.37
N CYS A 699 -43.16 -23.19 0.63
CA CYS A 699 -41.81 -22.80 0.99
C CYS A 699 -41.12 -23.95 1.71
N PRO A 700 -40.02 -24.52 1.18
CA PRO A 700 -39.36 -25.68 1.77
C PRO A 700 -38.71 -25.38 3.13
N SER A 701 -38.39 -24.12 3.44
CA SER A 701 -37.77 -23.76 4.72
C SER A 701 -38.74 -23.57 5.88
N CYS A 702 -39.92 -22.99 5.67
CA CYS A 702 -40.87 -22.75 6.77
C CYS A 702 -42.15 -23.57 6.68
N LYS A 703 -42.43 -24.20 5.53
CA LYS A 703 -43.63 -25.02 5.23
C LYS A 703 -45.00 -24.35 5.43
N GLU A 704 -45.03 -23.16 6.01
CA GLU A 704 -46.25 -22.36 6.23
C GLU A 704 -46.46 -21.27 5.18
N GLY A 705 -45.39 -20.86 4.48
CA GLY A 705 -45.45 -19.81 3.47
C GLY A 705 -45.47 -20.41 2.07
N LYS A 706 -46.01 -19.68 1.09
CA LYS A 706 -45.97 -20.07 -0.33
C LYS A 706 -44.81 -19.38 -1.03
N LEU A 707 -44.21 -20.01 -2.04
CA LEU A 707 -43.24 -19.38 -2.92
C LEU A 707 -43.98 -18.47 -3.91
N VAL A 708 -43.67 -17.19 -3.85
CA VAL A 708 -44.21 -16.17 -4.75
C VAL A 708 -43.11 -15.65 -5.66
N LEU A 709 -43.47 -15.29 -6.90
CA LEU A 709 -42.52 -14.73 -7.85
C LEU A 709 -42.19 -13.28 -7.45
N ARG A 710 -40.91 -13.02 -7.14
CA ARG A 710 -40.38 -11.70 -6.81
C ARG A 710 -39.39 -11.24 -7.87
N GLY A 711 -39.20 -9.92 -7.98
CA GLY A 711 -38.25 -9.29 -8.89
C GLY A 711 -37.06 -8.69 -8.15
N SER A 712 -35.87 -8.85 -8.69
CA SER A 712 -34.66 -8.13 -8.28
C SER A 712 -34.01 -7.42 -9.46
N ILE A 713 -33.00 -6.60 -9.17
CA ILE A 713 -32.13 -5.99 -10.19
C ILE A 713 -31.41 -7.01 -11.08
N TYR A 714 -31.23 -8.25 -10.60
CA TYR A 714 -30.55 -9.33 -11.31
C TYR A 714 -31.53 -10.14 -12.18
N GLY A 715 -32.82 -10.18 -11.83
CA GLY A 715 -33.80 -11.03 -12.50
C GLY A 715 -34.95 -11.42 -11.55
N LYS A 716 -35.88 -12.23 -12.06
CA LYS A 716 -36.99 -12.79 -11.27
C LYS A 716 -36.56 -14.06 -10.52
N PHE A 717 -37.19 -14.30 -9.37
CA PHE A 717 -36.92 -15.45 -8.51
C PHE A 717 -38.10 -15.83 -7.63
N TYR A 718 -38.06 -17.03 -7.04
CA TYR A 718 -39.04 -17.43 -6.03
C TYR A 718 -38.62 -16.97 -4.64
N GLY A 719 -39.53 -16.38 -3.87
CA GLY A 719 -39.30 -16.02 -2.47
C GLY A 719 -40.52 -16.31 -1.60
N CYS A 720 -40.30 -16.63 -0.33
CA CYS A 720 -41.39 -16.95 0.59
C CYS A 720 -42.37 -15.77 0.78
N SER A 721 -43.67 -16.06 0.84
CA SER A 721 -44.74 -15.10 1.17
C SER A 721 -44.58 -14.52 2.57
N ASN A 722 -44.04 -15.29 3.53
CA ASN A 722 -43.90 -14.90 4.93
C ASN A 722 -42.66 -14.03 5.23
N TYR A 723 -42.01 -13.48 4.21
CA TYR A 723 -40.94 -12.49 4.41
C TYR A 723 -41.47 -11.26 5.15
N PRO A 724 -40.78 -10.72 6.19
CA PRO A 724 -39.38 -10.98 6.55
C PRO A 724 -39.14 -12.11 7.56
N LYS A 725 -40.19 -12.80 8.05
CA LYS A 725 -40.08 -13.89 9.04
C LYS A 725 -39.42 -15.13 8.45
N CYS A 726 -39.73 -15.48 7.20
CA CYS A 726 -39.01 -16.48 6.42
C CYS A 726 -38.24 -15.82 5.26
N LYS A 727 -36.94 -16.08 5.14
CA LYS A 727 -36.04 -15.46 4.14
C LYS A 727 -35.65 -16.40 3.00
N HIS A 728 -36.36 -17.51 2.82
CA HIS A 728 -36.08 -18.49 1.77
C HIS A 728 -36.27 -17.89 0.36
N THR A 729 -35.33 -18.20 -0.54
CA THR A 729 -35.36 -17.80 -1.95
C THR A 729 -34.78 -18.89 -2.85
N GLU A 730 -35.33 -19.07 -4.04
CA GLU A 730 -34.94 -20.12 -4.99
C GLU A 730 -34.83 -19.58 -6.43
N LYS A 731 -33.86 -20.12 -7.20
CA LYS A 731 -33.66 -19.81 -8.63
C LYS A 731 -34.81 -20.32 -9.46
N LEU A 732 -35.17 -19.58 -10.50
CA LEU A 732 -35.84 -20.20 -11.65
C LEU A 732 -34.80 -21.07 -12.35
N ALA A 733 -35.16 -22.25 -12.86
CA ALA A 733 -34.21 -23.26 -13.36
C ALA A 733 -33.11 -22.71 -14.30
N ASP A 734 -33.39 -21.61 -15.02
CA ASP A 734 -32.43 -20.88 -15.87
C ASP A 734 -32.36 -19.35 -15.58
N GLY A 735 -32.80 -18.91 -14.40
CA GLY A 735 -32.94 -17.49 -14.04
C GLY A 735 -31.80 -16.92 -13.20
N PRO A 736 -31.50 -15.60 -13.32
CA PRO A 736 -30.44 -15.01 -12.54
C PRO A 736 -30.87 -14.83 -11.09
N LEU A 737 -30.20 -15.52 -10.18
CA LEU A 737 -30.25 -15.27 -8.75
C LEU A 737 -28.83 -15.31 -8.18
N LYS A 738 -28.58 -14.39 -7.26
CA LYS A 738 -27.33 -14.24 -6.51
C LYS A 738 -27.05 -15.51 -5.68
N GLU A 739 -25.81 -15.99 -5.65
CA GLU A 739 -25.36 -17.10 -4.79
C GLU A 739 -25.40 -16.76 -3.28
N ASP A 740 -25.39 -15.48 -2.91
CA ASP A 740 -25.31 -15.03 -1.50
C ASP A 740 -26.59 -15.22 -0.63
N PHE A 741 -27.61 -15.97 -1.08
CA PHE A 741 -28.74 -16.34 -0.21
C PHE A 741 -28.63 -17.76 0.34
N GLU A 742 -27.71 -18.58 -0.19
CA GLU A 742 -27.24 -19.76 0.52
C GLU A 742 -26.33 -19.28 1.65
N LYS A 743 -26.90 -19.13 2.85
CA LYS A 743 -26.08 -19.33 4.04
C LYS A 743 -25.51 -20.75 3.94
N LYS A 744 -24.22 -20.86 3.63
CA LYS A 744 -23.44 -21.99 4.14
C LYS A 744 -23.48 -21.86 5.65
N ASP A 745 -24.31 -22.66 6.31
CA ASP A 745 -24.00 -23.06 7.67
C ASP A 745 -22.70 -23.89 7.58
N LYS A 746 -21.59 -23.21 7.84
CA LYS A 746 -20.34 -23.73 8.41
C LYS A 746 -19.43 -22.57 8.79
#